data_AF-A0A0E0KP79-F1
#
_entry.id   AF-A0A0E0KP79-F1
#
_cell.length_a   1.000
_cell.length_b   1.000
_cell.length_c   1.000
_cell.angle_alpha   90.00
_cell.angle_beta   90.00
_cell.angle_gamma   90.00
#
_symmetry.space_group_name_H-M   'P 1'
#
loop_
_entity.id
_entity.type
_entity.pdbx_description
1 polymer ?
#
loop_
_entity_poly.entity_id
_entity_poly.type
_entity_poly.pdbx_seq_one_letter_code
_entity_poly.pdbx_strand_id
1 'polypeptide(L)'
;MSNMSQVTSSMVGAPGILPAHVRPSMAKIAPSPSTSRPRSWAIVRVAKDVSPSLVSDDDIAHEKAFSYEPSVWGDFFINYGPQPLQSSEEWMRWRADKLKENVRTLFRTSSDVVAKMNLVDAVQHLGIGHLFEDEISHTLRHIHRSEFTSSNLHEVALRFRLLREHGLWVSPDAFNKFKGDDGTFIDEVANEPRGLLSLYNAAYLLVHDEPELEEAISFSRHHLTSMMLQGNYLKHPLVDQVSRALHLPLARTCKRVEALYYISEYQQEERHIPILLDLAKLDFNLLQGSHLKELKAISEWWKDLYGFIGLSYLRDRVVESYTWSYTLFFEKDLALTRMICAKMIVLIVIMDDTYDAHATIHECRKLNEAIQRWDESAISLLPEYLKKFYIKLLNNFKEFEDQVAVNEKYRVAYAKKEFQKLSHYYLQEAEWLHQNHKPSFQEQVALSTMTSTVQLVSVSTTVGRGDTITKEAFQWTASSTTVIACAKIMRFMNDIAAFKFQKLSHYYLQEAEWLHQNHKPSFQEQVALSTMTSTVQLVSVSTTVGRGDTITKEAFQWTASSTTVIACAKIMRFMNDIAAFKRGKNKGDIASTVECYMNEHKVSSEVALSKLSSLIEDEWRTMNQAFYEHHEILPAVQRVVNFAVSIMFFYDKRKDAYTFSSHLEEIVKSLFVKPVEINF
;
A
#
# COMPACT_ATOMS: atom_id res chain seq x y z
N MET A 1 21.25 60.21 1.00
CA MET A 1 22.26 60.82 0.11
C MET A 1 23.49 59.91 0.07
N SER A 2 24.29 60.05 -0.98
CA SER A 2 25.72 59.70 -1.18
C SER A 2 26.60 59.69 0.10
N ASN A 3 27.74 58.99 0.22
CA ASN A 3 28.61 58.16 -0.64
C ASN A 3 29.32 57.10 0.26
N MET A 4 29.81 55.93 -0.17
CA MET A 4 30.82 55.54 -1.19
C MET A 4 32.30 55.79 -0.78
N SER A 5 33.15 54.76 -1.01
CA SER A 5 34.64 54.71 -1.01
C SER A 5 35.38 54.64 0.35
N GLN A 6 36.68 54.26 0.46
CA GLN A 6 37.44 53.08 -0.02
C GLN A 6 38.90 53.12 0.52
N VAL A 7 39.71 52.07 0.27
CA VAL A 7 41.16 52.12 -0.11
C VAL A 7 42.27 52.24 1.00
N THR A 8 43.01 51.12 1.18
CA THR A 8 44.49 50.98 1.38
C THR A 8 45.19 51.39 2.71
N SER A 9 46.39 50.93 3.08
CA SER A 9 47.23 49.73 2.73
C SER A 9 48.49 49.68 3.64
N SER A 10 49.40 48.72 3.39
CA SER A 10 50.79 48.55 3.87
C SER A 10 50.99 47.84 5.22
N MET A 11 52.11 47.12 5.47
CA MET A 11 52.94 46.18 4.68
C MET A 11 54.11 45.69 5.57
N VAL A 12 54.74 44.56 5.22
CA VAL A 12 56.20 44.23 5.27
C VAL A 12 56.43 42.75 5.65
N GLY A 13 57.38 42.09 4.98
CA GLY A 13 58.15 40.97 5.56
C GLY A 13 57.94 39.57 4.96
N ALA A 14 58.61 39.28 3.85
CA ALA A 14 58.94 37.92 3.39
C ALA A 14 60.45 37.87 3.03
N PRO A 15 61.12 36.71 3.16
CA PRO A 15 61.28 35.79 2.02
C PRO A 15 61.21 34.30 2.44
N GLY A 16 61.24 33.29 1.55
CA GLY A 16 61.28 33.25 0.07
C GLY A 16 62.03 31.99 -0.44
N ILE A 17 61.97 31.74 -1.77
CA ILE A 17 62.74 30.79 -2.63
C ILE A 17 61.84 29.89 -3.53
N LEU A 18 62.21 29.85 -4.80
CA LEU A 18 61.69 29.12 -5.98
C LEU A 18 62.93 28.44 -6.66
N PRO A 19 62.95 27.91 -7.92
CA PRO A 19 61.94 27.78 -8.98
C PRO A 19 61.93 26.41 -9.72
N ALA A 20 61.09 26.28 -10.77
CA ALA A 20 61.51 26.00 -12.16
C ALA A 20 60.48 25.21 -13.01
N HIS A 21 60.30 25.59 -14.28
CA HIS A 21 59.50 24.87 -15.28
C HIS A 21 60.39 24.09 -16.26
N VAL A 22 59.89 22.95 -16.75
CA VAL A 22 60.42 22.23 -17.93
C VAL A 22 59.27 21.71 -18.81
N ARG A 23 59.38 21.91 -20.13
CA ARG A 23 58.63 21.22 -21.22
C ARG A 23 59.57 20.16 -21.85
N PRO A 24 59.16 19.16 -22.67
CA PRO A 24 57.91 19.05 -23.46
C PRO A 24 57.30 17.63 -23.56
N SER A 25 56.28 17.43 -24.42
CA SER A 25 56.22 16.40 -25.50
C SER A 25 54.77 16.08 -25.93
N MET A 26 54.56 15.50 -27.12
CA MET A 26 53.26 15.12 -27.68
C MET A 26 53.07 13.59 -27.70
N ALA A 27 51.88 13.10 -27.33
CA ALA A 27 51.42 11.76 -27.70
C ALA A 27 49.88 11.71 -27.89
N LYS A 28 49.48 11.39 -29.13
CA LYS A 28 48.16 11.03 -29.67
C LYS A 28 47.03 10.72 -28.66
N ILE A 29 45.95 11.51 -28.70
CA ILE A 29 44.61 11.09 -28.24
C ILE A 29 43.96 10.28 -29.37
N ALA A 30 43.37 9.13 -29.06
CA ALA A 30 42.55 8.36 -30.00
C ALA A 30 41.06 8.72 -29.84
N PRO A 31 40.28 8.81 -30.94
CA PRO A 31 38.84 9.10 -30.85
C PRO A 31 38.04 7.89 -30.36
N SER A 32 37.00 8.14 -29.57
CA SER A 32 36.06 7.11 -29.12
C SER A 32 35.23 6.55 -30.29
N PRO A 33 34.87 5.25 -30.30
CA PRO A 33 34.07 4.67 -31.38
C PRO A 33 32.68 5.30 -31.47
N SER A 34 32.35 5.84 -32.64
CA SER A 34 31.00 6.31 -32.96
C SER A 34 30.05 5.13 -33.15
N THR A 35 29.20 4.84 -32.17
CA THR A 35 28.07 3.93 -32.37
C THR A 35 27.04 4.58 -33.31
N SER A 36 26.65 3.84 -34.35
CA SER A 36 25.78 4.33 -35.41
C SER A 36 24.36 4.57 -34.92
N ARG A 37 23.76 5.72 -35.28
CA ARG A 37 22.33 5.97 -35.10
C ARG A 37 21.53 5.10 -36.09
N PRO A 38 20.56 4.28 -35.63
CA PRO A 38 19.43 3.91 -36.47
C PRO A 38 18.64 5.19 -36.82
N ARG A 39 18.18 5.32 -38.07
CA ARG A 39 17.34 6.46 -38.48
C ARG A 39 15.89 6.18 -38.08
N SER A 40 15.24 7.16 -37.47
CA SER A 40 13.80 7.11 -37.15
C SER A 40 12.96 7.03 -38.43
N TRP A 41 12.24 5.94 -38.63
CA TRP A 41 11.21 5.79 -39.65
C TRP A 41 9.87 5.52 -38.95
N ALA A 42 8.84 6.26 -39.31
CA ALA A 42 7.49 6.07 -38.79
C ALA A 42 6.74 5.02 -39.63
N ILE A 43 5.91 4.20 -38.99
CA ILE A 43 5.01 3.28 -39.70
C ILE A 43 3.58 3.48 -39.19
N VAL A 44 2.78 4.15 -40.02
CA VAL A 44 1.33 3.90 -40.07
C VAL A 44 1.15 2.58 -40.80
N ARG A 45 0.64 1.53 -40.13
CA ARG A 45 0.22 0.31 -40.84
C ARG A 45 -1.17 0.52 -41.45
N VAL A 46 -1.19 0.90 -42.73
CA VAL A 46 -2.37 0.73 -43.58
C VAL A 46 -2.63 -0.76 -43.76
N ALA A 47 -3.87 -1.21 -43.58
CA ALA A 47 -4.23 -2.61 -43.74
C ALA A 47 -4.05 -3.11 -45.19
N LYS A 48 -3.63 -4.37 -45.33
CA LYS A 48 -3.75 -5.16 -46.56
C LYS A 48 -4.08 -6.60 -46.20
N ASP A 49 -5.01 -7.18 -46.94
CA ASP A 49 -5.54 -8.52 -46.69
C ASP A 49 -4.65 -9.65 -47.25
N VAL A 50 -4.61 -10.73 -46.47
CA VAL A 50 -4.56 -12.15 -46.87
C VAL A 50 -3.55 -12.59 -47.93
N SER A 51 -2.55 -13.38 -47.51
CA SER A 51 -2.36 -14.78 -47.94
C SER A 51 -1.31 -15.50 -47.06
N PRO A 52 -1.43 -16.81 -46.77
CA PRO A 52 -0.58 -17.48 -45.78
C PRO A 52 0.61 -18.26 -46.37
N SER A 53 1.84 -17.88 -46.02
CA SER A 53 2.99 -18.80 -45.89
C SER A 53 4.19 -18.14 -45.20
N LEU A 54 4.99 -18.97 -44.51
CA LEU A 54 6.31 -18.68 -43.92
C LEU A 54 6.37 -17.57 -42.84
N VAL A 55 6.47 -18.01 -41.58
CA VAL A 55 6.93 -17.19 -40.44
C VAL A 55 8.33 -16.67 -40.72
N SER A 56 8.62 -15.42 -40.36
CA SER A 56 9.93 -14.78 -40.57
C SER A 56 10.62 -14.47 -39.25
N ASP A 57 11.94 -14.30 -39.25
CA ASP A 57 12.72 -13.97 -38.05
C ASP A 57 12.30 -12.63 -37.40
N ASP A 58 11.62 -11.74 -38.14
CA ASP A 58 11.04 -10.50 -37.60
C ASP A 58 9.93 -10.76 -36.56
N ASP A 59 9.16 -11.85 -36.69
CA ASP A 59 8.14 -12.22 -35.70
C ASP A 59 8.79 -12.61 -34.36
N ILE A 60 9.91 -13.35 -34.43
CA ILE A 60 10.74 -13.76 -33.27
C ILE A 60 11.48 -12.55 -32.66
N ALA A 61 11.75 -11.51 -33.46
CA ALA A 61 12.32 -10.26 -32.97
C ALA A 61 11.28 -9.40 -32.22
N HIS A 62 10.03 -9.40 -32.66
CA HIS A 62 8.94 -8.67 -32.00
C HIS A 62 8.56 -9.26 -30.62
N GLU A 63 8.62 -10.58 -30.45
CA GLU A 63 8.32 -11.26 -29.18
C GLU A 63 9.26 -10.86 -28.02
N LYS A 64 10.46 -10.35 -28.33
CA LYS A 64 11.50 -9.98 -27.34
C LYS A 64 11.36 -8.58 -26.73
N ALA A 65 10.33 -7.81 -27.08
CA ALA A 65 10.21 -6.41 -26.66
C ALA A 65 9.56 -6.21 -25.27
N PHE A 66 8.80 -7.19 -24.76
CA PHE A 66 8.03 -7.09 -23.51
C PHE A 66 8.20 -8.34 -22.64
N SER A 67 9.30 -8.43 -21.90
CA SER A 67 9.46 -9.41 -20.81
C SER A 67 9.40 -8.71 -19.45
N TYR A 68 8.38 -8.97 -18.64
CA TYR A 68 8.35 -8.55 -17.24
C TYR A 68 9.46 -9.24 -16.43
N GLU A 69 9.95 -8.60 -15.36
CA GLU A 69 10.90 -9.25 -14.45
C GLU A 69 10.26 -10.48 -13.79
N PRO A 70 10.94 -11.65 -13.77
CA PRO A 70 10.40 -12.86 -13.17
C PRO A 70 10.21 -12.70 -11.65
N SER A 71 9.35 -13.54 -11.07
CA SER A 71 9.20 -13.60 -9.61
C SER A 71 10.49 -14.02 -8.94
N VAL A 72 10.88 -13.32 -7.86
CA VAL A 72 12.01 -13.73 -7.00
C VAL A 72 11.74 -15.03 -6.23
N TRP A 73 10.48 -15.49 -6.21
CA TRP A 73 10.04 -16.66 -5.45
C TRP A 73 10.08 -17.95 -6.26
N GLY A 74 9.61 -17.92 -7.51
CA GLY A 74 9.37 -19.14 -8.31
C GLY A 74 8.63 -20.22 -7.51
N ASP A 75 9.19 -21.43 -7.47
CA ASP A 75 8.64 -22.57 -6.71
C ASP A 75 8.84 -22.51 -5.18
N PHE A 76 9.42 -21.44 -4.61
CA PHE A 76 9.87 -21.42 -3.20
C PHE A 76 8.79 -21.88 -2.21
N PHE A 77 7.61 -21.26 -2.19
CA PHE A 77 6.53 -21.59 -1.24
C PHE A 77 5.88 -22.98 -1.48
N ILE A 78 6.09 -23.58 -2.66
CA ILE A 78 5.64 -24.93 -2.99
C ILE A 78 6.58 -25.95 -2.36
N ASN A 79 7.89 -25.74 -2.56
CA ASN A 79 8.95 -26.65 -2.11
C ASN A 79 9.34 -26.42 -0.64
N TYR A 80 8.99 -25.28 -0.04
CA TYR A 80 9.31 -24.96 1.35
C TYR A 80 8.50 -25.82 2.33
N GLY A 81 9.18 -26.78 2.97
CA GLY A 81 8.73 -27.36 4.22
C GLY A 81 9.12 -26.43 5.39
N PRO A 82 8.18 -26.00 6.25
CA PRO A 82 8.53 -25.24 7.44
C PRO A 82 9.44 -26.04 8.37
N GLN A 83 10.35 -25.34 9.05
CA GLN A 83 11.11 -25.90 10.16
C GLN A 83 10.13 -26.48 11.21
N PRO A 84 10.42 -27.65 11.81
CA PRO A 84 9.62 -28.18 12.90
C PRO A 84 9.52 -27.16 14.03
N LEU A 85 8.29 -26.73 14.36
CA LEU A 85 8.05 -25.83 15.48
C LEU A 85 8.43 -26.54 16.79
N GLN A 86 8.95 -25.77 17.76
CA GLN A 86 9.42 -26.27 19.07
C GLN A 86 8.31 -26.94 19.91
N SER A 87 7.04 -26.90 19.47
CA SER A 87 5.89 -27.55 20.09
C SER A 87 4.79 -27.83 19.04
N SER A 88 3.85 -28.73 19.35
CA SER A 88 2.76 -29.08 18.43
C SER A 88 1.72 -27.96 18.29
N GLU A 89 1.05 -27.88 17.13
CA GLU A 89 0.02 -26.86 16.88
C GLU A 89 -1.13 -26.92 17.90
N GLU A 90 -1.53 -28.13 18.31
CA GLU A 90 -2.54 -28.37 19.34
C GLU A 90 -2.11 -27.81 20.71
N TRP A 91 -0.87 -28.08 21.13
CA TRP A 91 -0.33 -27.57 22.39
C TRP A 91 -0.23 -26.04 22.37
N MET A 92 0.24 -25.46 21.27
CA MET A 92 0.34 -24.01 21.12
C MET A 92 -1.03 -23.34 21.18
N ARG A 93 -2.07 -23.93 20.56
CA ARG A 93 -3.46 -23.46 20.65
C ARG A 93 -3.97 -23.54 22.10
N TRP A 94 -3.82 -24.68 22.77
CA TRP A 94 -4.21 -24.85 24.18
C TRP A 94 -3.51 -23.86 25.12
N ARG A 95 -2.20 -23.64 24.95
CA ARG A 95 -1.41 -22.69 25.75
C ARG A 95 -1.87 -21.25 25.49
N ALA A 96 -2.09 -20.87 24.23
CA ALA A 96 -2.62 -19.55 23.87
C ALA A 96 -4.03 -19.31 24.43
N ASP A 97 -4.91 -20.33 24.45
CA ASP A 97 -6.24 -20.22 25.06
C ASP A 97 -6.18 -19.99 26.58
N LYS A 98 -5.25 -20.65 27.30
CA LYS A 98 -5.03 -20.38 28.72
C LYS A 98 -4.46 -18.97 28.97
N LEU A 99 -3.48 -18.55 28.15
CA LEU A 99 -2.86 -17.24 28.28
C LEU A 99 -3.86 -16.10 27.99
N LYS A 100 -4.75 -16.24 26.99
CA LYS A 100 -5.82 -15.25 26.72
C LYS A 100 -6.67 -14.98 27.95
N GLU A 101 -7.12 -16.00 28.68
CA GLU A 101 -7.88 -15.79 29.93
C GLU A 101 -7.03 -15.19 31.06
N ASN A 102 -5.72 -15.44 31.09
CA ASN A 102 -4.82 -14.73 32.02
C ASN A 102 -4.71 -13.24 31.66
N VAL A 103 -4.56 -12.89 30.38
CA VAL A 103 -4.52 -11.48 29.91
C VAL A 103 -5.85 -10.77 30.16
N ARG A 104 -6.99 -11.42 29.90
CA ARG A 104 -8.31 -10.91 30.29
C ARG A 104 -8.44 -10.68 31.79
N THR A 105 -7.79 -11.51 32.60
CA THR A 105 -7.73 -11.31 34.04
C THR A 105 -6.88 -10.08 34.39
N LEU A 106 -5.72 -9.87 33.76
CA LEU A 106 -4.90 -8.66 33.94
C LEU A 106 -5.67 -7.37 33.62
N PHE A 107 -6.46 -7.34 32.52
CA PHE A 107 -7.33 -6.20 32.20
C PHE A 107 -8.39 -5.92 33.28
N ARG A 108 -8.91 -6.97 33.93
CA ARG A 108 -9.92 -6.87 35.01
C ARG A 108 -9.33 -6.49 36.37
N THR A 109 -8.10 -6.93 36.68
CA THR A 109 -7.46 -6.74 38.00
C THR A 109 -6.52 -5.54 38.06
N SER A 110 -6.04 -5.02 36.93
CA SER A 110 -5.27 -3.79 36.90
C SER A 110 -6.14 -2.62 37.38
N SER A 111 -5.72 -1.94 38.45
CA SER A 111 -6.43 -0.80 39.04
C SER A 111 -5.85 0.53 38.57
N ASP A 112 -4.53 0.67 38.61
CA ASP A 112 -3.76 1.85 38.23
C ASP A 112 -3.88 2.22 36.74
N VAL A 113 -3.86 3.52 36.46
CA VAL A 113 -3.98 4.09 35.11
C VAL A 113 -2.70 3.87 34.30
N VAL A 114 -1.51 3.98 34.89
CA VAL A 114 -0.25 3.76 34.17
C VAL A 114 -0.07 2.28 33.83
N ALA A 115 -0.37 1.37 34.76
CA ALA A 115 -0.43 -0.07 34.51
C ALA A 115 -1.45 -0.45 33.42
N LYS A 116 -2.64 0.17 33.39
CA LYS A 116 -3.62 0.01 32.30
C LYS A 116 -3.09 0.46 30.94
N MET A 117 -2.43 1.63 30.88
CA MET A 117 -1.84 2.15 29.63
C MET A 117 -0.73 1.23 29.11
N ASN A 118 0.21 0.83 29.97
CA ASN A 118 1.31 -0.08 29.59
C ASN A 118 0.79 -1.47 29.16
N LEU A 119 -0.29 -1.96 29.76
CA LEU A 119 -0.95 -3.21 29.35
C LEU A 119 -1.58 -3.10 27.96
N VAL A 120 -2.32 -2.02 27.67
CA VAL A 120 -2.88 -1.78 26.33
C VAL A 120 -1.76 -1.65 25.29
N ASP A 121 -0.72 -0.86 25.59
CA ASP A 121 0.37 -0.58 24.65
C ASP A 121 1.14 -1.86 24.28
N ALA A 122 1.58 -2.63 25.28
CA ALA A 122 2.26 -3.90 25.05
C ALA A 122 1.39 -4.88 24.25
N VAL A 123 0.09 -5.00 24.58
CA VAL A 123 -0.86 -5.85 23.84
C VAL A 123 -0.99 -5.43 22.37
N GLN A 124 -0.96 -4.12 22.07
CA GLN A 124 -1.09 -3.63 20.70
C GLN A 124 0.22 -3.69 19.91
N HIS A 125 1.36 -3.32 20.52
CA HIS A 125 2.68 -3.32 19.89
C HIS A 125 3.19 -4.75 19.66
N LEU A 126 2.84 -5.72 20.51
CA LEU A 126 3.04 -7.16 20.28
C LEU A 126 2.11 -7.77 19.20
N GLY A 127 1.20 -7.00 18.61
CA GLY A 127 0.30 -7.44 17.53
C GLY A 127 -0.89 -8.33 17.97
N ILE A 128 -1.06 -8.55 19.27
CA ILE A 128 -2.11 -9.41 19.86
C ILE A 128 -3.39 -8.65 20.25
N GLY A 129 -3.46 -7.34 20.07
CA GLY A 129 -4.63 -6.53 20.42
C GLY A 129 -5.94 -6.94 19.73
N HIS A 130 -5.86 -7.62 18.58
CA HIS A 130 -7.01 -8.20 17.87
C HIS A 130 -7.71 -9.34 18.66
N LEU A 131 -7.08 -9.86 19.71
CA LEU A 131 -7.67 -10.86 20.62
C LEU A 131 -8.46 -10.23 21.79
N PHE A 132 -8.39 -8.90 21.93
CA PHE A 132 -8.83 -8.13 23.11
C PHE A 132 -9.50 -6.79 22.76
N GLU A 133 -10.16 -6.68 21.59
CA GLU A 133 -10.74 -5.41 21.10
C GLU A 133 -11.70 -4.79 22.14
N ASP A 134 -12.54 -5.59 22.80
CA ASP A 134 -13.47 -5.14 23.85
C ASP A 134 -12.77 -4.69 25.13
N GLU A 135 -11.79 -5.46 25.63
CA GLU A 135 -11.06 -5.12 26.85
C GLU A 135 -10.23 -3.85 26.67
N ILE A 136 -9.60 -3.66 25.50
CA ILE A 136 -8.89 -2.42 25.14
C ILE A 136 -9.88 -1.24 25.06
N SER A 137 -10.98 -1.42 24.33
CA SER A 137 -12.03 -0.41 24.13
C SER A 137 -12.63 0.06 25.47
N HIS A 138 -12.88 -0.85 26.40
CA HIS A 138 -13.32 -0.52 27.76
C HIS A 138 -12.22 0.20 28.57
N THR A 139 -10.99 -0.31 28.54
CA THR A 139 -9.86 0.23 29.31
C THR A 139 -9.52 1.66 28.89
N LEU A 140 -9.56 1.98 27.59
CA LEU A 140 -9.31 3.32 27.08
C LEU A 140 -10.40 4.32 27.47
N ARG A 141 -11.68 3.92 27.47
CA ARG A 141 -12.77 4.76 28.02
C ARG A 141 -12.58 5.07 29.51
N HIS A 142 -11.98 4.17 30.29
CA HIS A 142 -11.59 4.44 31.67
C HIS A 142 -10.41 5.42 31.73
N ILE A 143 -9.33 5.19 30.98
CA ILE A 143 -8.13 6.06 30.95
C ILE A 143 -8.50 7.49 30.55
N HIS A 144 -9.38 7.66 29.55
CA HIS A 144 -9.86 8.97 29.06
C HIS A 144 -10.53 9.80 30.16
N ARG A 145 -11.40 9.15 30.96
CA ARG A 145 -12.18 9.77 32.05
C ARG A 145 -11.40 9.89 33.37
N SER A 146 -10.23 9.27 33.48
CA SER A 146 -9.40 9.33 34.69
C SER A 146 -8.64 10.66 34.74
N GLU A 147 -8.60 11.29 35.91
CA GLU A 147 -7.63 12.36 36.19
C GLU A 147 -6.21 11.82 35.99
N PHE A 148 -5.33 12.64 35.41
CA PHE A 148 -3.99 12.20 35.04
C PHE A 148 -2.94 13.30 35.19
N THR A 149 -2.26 13.31 36.33
CA THR A 149 -1.32 14.35 36.76
C THR A 149 0.15 13.93 36.71
N SER A 150 0.51 12.91 35.93
CA SER A 150 1.91 12.48 35.78
C SER A 150 2.81 13.61 35.23
N SER A 151 4.02 13.69 35.77
CA SER A 151 5.11 14.56 35.34
C SER A 151 6.15 13.84 34.47
N ASN A 152 5.93 12.57 34.09
CA ASN A 152 6.82 11.82 33.23
C ASN A 152 6.42 11.96 31.75
N LEU A 153 7.36 12.29 30.86
CA LEU A 153 7.04 12.51 29.44
C LEU A 153 6.54 11.24 28.75
N HIS A 154 7.18 10.09 29.00
CA HIS A 154 6.75 8.82 28.40
C HIS A 154 5.30 8.49 28.76
N GLU A 155 4.91 8.62 30.03
CA GLU A 155 3.54 8.34 30.47
C GLU A 155 2.50 9.31 29.91
N VAL A 156 2.81 10.62 29.82
CA VAL A 156 1.90 11.63 29.24
C VAL A 156 1.75 11.44 27.73
N ALA A 157 2.87 11.22 27.02
CA ALA A 157 2.85 10.97 25.58
C ALA A 157 2.18 9.63 25.24
N LEU A 158 2.38 8.60 26.06
CA LEU A 158 1.68 7.32 25.92
C LEU A 158 0.17 7.50 26.09
N ARG A 159 -0.28 8.23 27.13
CA ARG A 159 -1.70 8.56 27.32
C ARG A 159 -2.29 9.29 26.12
N PHE A 160 -1.57 10.28 25.60
CA PHE A 160 -1.99 11.04 24.42
C PHE A 160 -2.15 10.13 23.20
N ARG A 161 -1.12 9.33 22.88
CA ARG A 161 -1.12 8.39 21.76
C ARG A 161 -2.27 7.40 21.85
N LEU A 162 -2.36 6.64 22.93
CA LEU A 162 -3.34 5.55 23.07
C LEU A 162 -4.79 6.05 22.97
N LEU A 163 -5.08 7.27 23.41
CA LEU A 163 -6.41 7.87 23.30
C LEU A 163 -6.68 8.39 21.88
N ARG A 164 -5.73 9.13 21.28
CA ARG A 164 -5.82 9.63 19.90
C ARG A 164 -5.99 8.49 18.88
N GLU A 165 -5.21 7.40 19.00
CA GLU A 165 -5.28 6.19 18.14
C GLU A 165 -6.65 5.49 18.14
N HIS A 166 -7.53 5.81 19.11
CA HIS A 166 -8.87 5.22 19.25
C HIS A 166 -9.99 6.28 19.20
N GLY A 167 -9.71 7.46 18.64
CA GLY A 167 -10.72 8.52 18.47
C GLY A 167 -11.18 9.18 19.77
N LEU A 168 -10.41 9.07 20.85
CA LEU A 168 -10.69 9.72 22.13
C LEU A 168 -9.85 11.00 22.25
N TRP A 169 -10.48 12.16 22.05
CA TRP A 169 -9.77 13.43 21.99
C TRP A 169 -9.03 13.79 23.29
N VAL A 170 -7.82 14.33 23.13
CA VAL A 170 -6.94 14.90 24.17
C VAL A 170 -6.26 16.13 23.56
N SER A 171 -6.20 17.26 24.27
CA SER A 171 -5.54 18.48 23.76
C SER A 171 -4.00 18.34 23.74
N PRO A 172 -3.28 18.95 22.77
CA PRO A 172 -1.82 19.10 22.81
C PRO A 172 -1.32 19.78 24.10
N ASP A 173 -2.15 20.58 24.77
CA ASP A 173 -1.85 21.24 26.05
C ASP A 173 -1.32 20.30 27.14
N ALA A 174 -1.59 18.99 27.03
CA ALA A 174 -1.01 17.98 27.90
C ALA A 174 0.53 18.05 27.96
N PHE A 175 1.17 18.56 26.90
CA PHE A 175 2.62 18.73 26.79
C PHE A 175 3.15 20.07 27.30
N ASN A 176 2.30 21.08 27.55
CA ASN A 176 2.74 22.42 28.00
C ASN A 176 3.48 22.38 29.36
N LYS A 177 3.27 21.33 30.17
CA LYS A 177 4.02 21.09 31.42
C LYS A 177 5.51 20.76 31.22
N PHE A 178 5.93 20.47 30.00
CA PHE A 178 7.31 20.16 29.61
C PHE A 178 8.01 21.33 28.90
N LYS A 179 7.39 22.52 28.95
CA LYS A 179 7.86 23.74 28.30
C LYS A 179 8.22 24.82 29.32
N GLY A 180 9.18 25.66 28.98
CA GLY A 180 9.63 26.80 29.78
C GLY A 180 8.75 28.05 29.60
N ASP A 181 9.11 29.13 30.32
CA ASP A 181 8.42 30.43 30.24
C ASP A 181 8.46 31.08 28.85
N ASP A 182 9.36 30.64 27.97
CA ASP A 182 9.45 31.08 26.56
C ASP A 182 8.56 30.27 25.60
N GLY A 183 7.87 29.24 26.12
CA GLY A 183 6.98 28.36 25.35
C GLY A 183 7.67 27.21 24.61
N THR A 184 8.99 26.99 24.79
CA THR A 184 9.75 25.91 24.16
C THR A 184 9.99 24.73 25.12
N PHE A 185 10.24 23.52 24.60
CA PHE A 185 10.55 22.34 25.43
C PHE A 185 11.87 22.49 26.23
N ILE A 186 11.86 22.10 27.51
CA ILE A 186 12.98 22.28 28.44
C ILE A 186 14.14 21.27 28.22
N ASP A 187 15.38 21.69 28.53
CA ASP A 187 16.61 20.91 28.33
C ASP A 187 16.66 19.60 29.13
N GLU A 188 15.97 19.49 30.26
CA GLU A 188 15.86 18.24 31.03
C GLU A 188 15.19 17.14 30.18
N VAL A 189 14.16 17.51 29.41
CA VAL A 189 13.37 16.58 28.59
C VAL A 189 14.15 16.14 27.35
N ALA A 190 15.06 16.97 26.84
CA ALA A 190 16.01 16.62 25.80
C ALA A 190 16.95 15.45 26.17
N ASN A 191 16.98 15.03 27.44
CA ASN A 191 17.79 13.94 27.97
C ASN A 191 16.99 12.66 28.33
N GLU A 192 15.70 12.55 27.95
CA GLU A 192 14.87 11.35 28.20
C GLU A 192 14.58 10.52 26.93
N PRO A 193 15.45 9.60 26.46
CA PRO A 193 15.25 8.82 25.23
C PRO A 193 13.87 8.16 25.05
N ARG A 194 13.35 7.48 26.08
CA ARG A 194 12.02 6.80 26.01
C ARG A 194 10.88 7.82 26.06
N GLY A 195 11.06 8.95 26.76
CA GLY A 195 10.15 10.09 26.73
C GLY A 195 10.07 10.70 25.34
N LEU A 196 11.21 11.06 24.75
CA LEU A 196 11.34 11.61 23.39
C LEU A 196 10.78 10.68 22.33
N LEU A 197 11.05 9.36 22.39
CA LEU A 197 10.48 8.38 21.45
C LEU A 197 8.95 8.29 21.59
N SER A 198 8.42 8.43 22.80
CA SER A 198 6.98 8.41 23.04
C SER A 198 6.33 9.69 22.52
N LEU A 199 6.94 10.86 22.80
CA LEU A 199 6.51 12.16 22.30
C LEU A 199 6.51 12.21 20.77
N TYR A 200 7.58 11.71 20.13
CA TYR A 200 7.68 11.58 18.68
C TYR A 200 6.50 10.79 18.10
N ASN A 201 6.27 9.57 18.59
CA ASN A 201 5.19 8.71 18.09
C ASN A 201 3.79 9.24 18.42
N ALA A 202 3.63 9.95 19.55
CA ALA A 202 2.38 10.60 19.94
C ALA A 202 2.06 11.83 19.08
N ALA A 203 3.06 12.69 18.82
CA ALA A 203 2.90 13.90 18.03
C ALA A 203 2.62 13.63 16.55
N TYR A 204 2.99 12.45 16.02
CA TYR A 204 2.60 12.03 14.66
C TYR A 204 1.09 11.76 14.47
N LEU A 205 0.29 11.85 15.55
CA LEU A 205 -1.19 11.83 15.52
C LEU A 205 -1.80 13.24 15.50
N LEU A 206 -1.00 14.27 15.21
CA LEU A 206 -1.45 15.64 15.02
C LEU A 206 -2.50 15.75 13.91
N VAL A 207 -3.45 16.66 14.11
CA VAL A 207 -4.43 17.08 13.10
C VAL A 207 -3.97 18.38 12.45
N HIS A 208 -4.85 19.10 11.76
CA HIS A 208 -4.54 20.44 11.26
C HIS A 208 -4.53 21.46 12.41
N ASP A 209 -3.76 22.52 12.26
CA ASP A 209 -3.67 23.64 13.21
C ASP A 209 -3.19 23.27 14.64
N GLU A 210 -2.37 22.22 14.80
CA GLU A 210 -1.71 21.83 16.07
C GLU A 210 -0.17 22.08 16.03
N PRO A 211 0.31 23.34 16.03
CA PRO A 211 1.73 23.68 15.92
C PRO A 211 2.59 23.17 17.09
N GLU A 212 2.00 22.95 18.27
CA GLU A 212 2.68 22.37 19.44
C GLU A 212 3.18 20.95 19.14
N LEU A 213 2.48 20.23 18.27
CA LEU A 213 2.87 18.88 17.83
C LEU A 213 3.84 18.91 16.65
N GLU A 214 3.79 19.93 15.79
CA GLU A 214 4.87 20.16 14.80
C GLU A 214 6.21 20.43 15.52
N GLU A 215 6.20 21.27 16.56
CA GLU A 215 7.35 21.52 17.43
C GLU A 215 7.80 20.24 18.13
N ALA A 216 6.88 19.48 18.72
CA ALA A 216 7.19 18.21 19.38
C ALA A 216 7.84 17.19 18.45
N ILE A 217 7.38 17.06 17.19
CA ILE A 217 8.04 16.25 16.16
C ILE A 217 9.45 16.76 15.88
N SER A 218 9.63 18.06 15.71
CA SER A 218 10.93 18.68 15.39
C SER A 218 11.95 18.47 16.53
N PHE A 219 11.57 18.82 17.76
CA PHE A 219 12.36 18.67 18.98
C PHE A 219 12.75 17.21 19.22
N SER A 220 11.77 16.30 19.28
CA SER A 220 12.04 14.89 19.52
C SER A 220 12.89 14.25 18.41
N ARG A 221 12.62 14.57 17.13
CA ARG A 221 13.46 14.12 16.00
C ARG A 221 14.89 14.62 16.14
N HIS A 222 15.11 15.88 16.52
CA HIS A 222 16.45 16.45 16.68
C HIS A 222 17.25 15.70 17.75
N HIS A 223 16.72 15.59 18.98
CA HIS A 223 17.44 14.97 20.09
C HIS A 223 17.66 13.47 19.88
N LEU A 224 16.66 12.73 19.39
CA LEU A 224 16.82 11.31 19.05
C LEU A 224 17.87 11.08 17.94
N THR A 225 17.91 11.95 16.92
CA THR A 225 18.94 11.86 15.86
C THR A 225 20.33 12.20 16.42
N SER A 226 20.44 13.18 17.31
CA SER A 226 21.71 13.53 17.98
C SER A 226 22.24 12.37 18.84
N MET A 227 21.37 11.73 19.64
CA MET A 227 21.71 10.54 20.44
C MET A 227 22.14 9.36 19.56
N MET A 228 21.46 9.15 18.42
CA MET A 228 21.83 8.13 17.43
C MET A 228 23.22 8.35 16.83
N LEU A 229 23.58 9.61 16.52
CA LEU A 229 24.90 9.97 15.98
C LEU A 229 26.03 9.89 17.02
N GLN A 230 25.72 10.09 18.30
CA GLN A 230 26.69 9.96 19.40
C GLN A 230 26.99 8.50 19.78
N GLY A 231 26.07 7.56 19.48
CA GLY A 231 26.31 6.11 19.49
C GLY A 231 26.52 5.45 20.86
N ASN A 232 26.68 6.21 21.94
CA ASN A 232 26.92 5.73 23.30
C ASN A 232 25.73 5.94 24.27
N TYR A 233 24.75 6.76 23.86
CA TYR A 233 23.64 7.20 24.72
C TYR A 233 22.44 6.23 24.71
N LEU A 234 22.19 5.59 23.57
CA LEU A 234 21.11 4.62 23.39
C LEU A 234 21.65 3.19 23.51
N LYS A 235 20.86 2.31 24.14
CA LYS A 235 21.16 0.88 24.29
C LYS A 235 20.06 0.06 23.60
N HIS A 236 20.37 -1.17 23.21
CA HIS A 236 19.37 -2.16 22.79
C HIS A 236 18.37 -2.41 23.94
N PRO A 237 17.05 -2.53 23.70
CA PRO A 237 16.36 -2.45 22.40
C PRO A 237 16.02 -1.03 21.94
N LEU A 238 16.14 -0.02 22.82
CA LEU A 238 15.64 1.33 22.54
C LEU A 238 16.32 2.01 21.34
N VAL A 239 17.58 1.69 21.05
CA VAL A 239 18.31 2.21 19.88
C VAL A 239 17.65 1.77 18.56
N ASP A 240 17.18 0.53 18.48
CA ASP A 240 16.53 -0.04 17.30
C ASP A 240 15.10 0.46 17.14
N GLN A 241 14.37 0.63 18.26
CA GLN A 241 13.06 1.28 18.31
C GLN A 241 13.14 2.73 17.80
N VAL A 242 14.14 3.50 18.24
CA VAL A 242 14.40 4.87 17.77
C VAL A 242 14.76 4.87 16.28
N SER A 243 15.64 3.96 15.84
CA SER A 243 16.02 3.84 14.42
C SER A 243 14.82 3.57 13.50
N ARG A 244 13.93 2.63 13.89
CA ARG A 244 12.68 2.36 13.15
C ARG A 244 11.74 3.56 13.15
N ALA A 245 11.47 4.17 14.30
CA ALA A 245 10.54 5.29 14.40
C ALA A 245 11.01 6.52 13.61
N LEU A 246 12.31 6.85 13.66
CA LEU A 246 12.90 7.95 12.88
C LEU A 246 12.77 7.76 11.37
N HIS A 247 12.78 6.49 10.91
CA HIS A 247 12.53 6.10 9.52
C HIS A 247 11.03 6.13 9.15
N LEU A 248 10.17 5.50 9.95
CA LEU A 248 8.70 5.50 9.79
C LEU A 248 8.00 5.51 11.17
N PRO A 249 7.23 6.56 11.51
CA PRO A 249 6.54 6.66 12.81
C PRO A 249 5.56 5.53 13.07
N LEU A 250 5.40 5.12 14.33
CA LEU A 250 4.61 3.96 14.75
C LEU A 250 3.17 3.96 14.19
N ALA A 251 2.50 5.12 14.24
CA ALA A 251 1.14 5.31 13.73
C ALA A 251 0.97 5.06 12.22
N ARG A 252 2.08 5.01 11.46
CA ARG A 252 2.12 4.81 10.00
C ARG A 252 2.73 3.46 9.60
N THR A 253 3.15 2.64 10.56
CA THR A 253 3.84 1.37 10.34
C THR A 253 2.85 0.19 10.36
N CYS A 254 3.06 -0.79 9.48
CA CYS A 254 2.25 -2.01 9.46
C CYS A 254 2.42 -2.78 10.78
N LYS A 255 1.36 -2.87 11.60
CA LYS A 255 1.41 -3.43 12.96
C LYS A 255 1.96 -4.87 13.01
N ARG A 256 1.71 -5.70 11.99
CA ARG A 256 2.28 -7.07 11.88
C ARG A 256 3.76 -7.12 11.48
N VAL A 257 4.29 -6.05 10.88
CA VAL A 257 5.74 -5.90 10.63
C VAL A 257 6.45 -5.36 11.87
N GLU A 258 5.86 -4.38 12.57
CA GLU A 258 6.46 -3.85 13.80
C GLU A 258 6.51 -4.90 14.92
N ALA A 259 5.46 -5.72 15.07
CA ALA A 259 5.41 -6.81 16.03
C ALA A 259 6.57 -7.83 15.88
N LEU A 260 7.07 -8.09 14.66
CA LEU A 260 8.22 -8.97 14.43
C LEU A 260 9.46 -8.49 15.19
N TYR A 261 9.71 -7.18 15.18
CA TYR A 261 10.82 -6.59 15.92
C TYR A 261 10.49 -6.52 17.41
N TYR A 262 9.34 -5.95 17.75
CA TYR A 262 8.97 -5.66 19.13
C TYR A 262 8.86 -6.92 20.02
N ILE A 263 8.49 -8.09 19.49
CA ILE A 263 8.46 -9.33 20.29
C ILE A 263 9.86 -9.70 20.83
N SER A 264 10.95 -9.46 20.09
CA SER A 264 12.31 -9.76 20.55
C SER A 264 12.90 -8.67 21.46
N GLU A 265 12.40 -7.44 21.32
CA GLU A 265 12.75 -6.28 22.13
C GLU A 265 12.05 -6.28 23.49
N TYR A 266 10.75 -6.60 23.51
CA TYR A 266 9.92 -6.61 24.72
C TYR A 266 10.47 -7.58 25.76
N GLN A 267 11.04 -8.72 25.35
CA GLN A 267 11.75 -9.64 26.24
C GLN A 267 12.93 -9.01 27.00
N GLN A 268 13.41 -7.84 26.58
CA GLN A 268 14.53 -7.09 27.16
C GLN A 268 14.09 -5.82 27.89
N GLU A 269 12.80 -5.47 27.86
CA GLU A 269 12.28 -4.34 28.64
C GLU A 269 12.09 -4.76 30.11
N GLU A 270 12.55 -3.93 31.05
CA GLU A 270 12.56 -4.22 32.50
C GLU A 270 11.17 -4.56 33.07
N ARG A 271 10.12 -3.96 32.49
CA ARG A 271 8.72 -4.08 32.94
C ARG A 271 7.88 -5.02 32.07
N HIS A 272 8.51 -5.90 31.29
CA HIS A 272 7.77 -6.81 30.42
C HIS A 272 6.93 -7.81 31.21
N ILE A 273 5.79 -8.20 30.62
CA ILE A 273 4.86 -9.17 31.22
C ILE A 273 5.03 -10.49 30.44
N PRO A 274 5.63 -11.54 31.03
CA PRO A 274 5.91 -12.80 30.31
C PRO A 274 4.68 -13.45 29.68
N ILE A 275 3.51 -13.33 30.34
CA ILE A 275 2.22 -13.83 29.83
C ILE A 275 1.83 -13.18 28.48
N LEU A 276 2.17 -11.91 28.26
CA LEU A 276 1.95 -11.23 26.97
C LEU A 276 2.95 -11.71 25.92
N LEU A 277 4.22 -11.86 26.31
CA LEU A 277 5.30 -12.30 25.43
C LEU A 277 5.06 -13.74 24.92
N ASP A 278 4.74 -14.68 25.81
CA ASP A 278 4.34 -16.04 25.47
C ASP A 278 3.20 -16.03 24.45
N LEU A 279 2.14 -15.28 24.74
CA LEU A 279 0.94 -15.23 23.89
C LEU A 279 1.26 -14.63 22.52
N ALA A 280 2.10 -13.59 22.46
CA ALA A 280 2.51 -12.97 21.20
C ALA A 280 3.32 -13.92 20.32
N LYS A 281 4.29 -14.65 20.90
CA LYS A 281 5.06 -15.67 20.16
C LYS A 281 4.16 -16.80 19.63
N LEU A 282 3.21 -17.26 20.45
CA LEU A 282 2.27 -18.32 20.09
C LEU A 282 1.27 -17.87 19.02
N ASP A 283 0.63 -16.70 19.19
CA ASP A 283 -0.26 -16.10 18.20
C ASP A 283 0.44 -15.89 16.86
N PHE A 284 1.63 -15.28 16.89
CA PHE A 284 2.39 -14.99 15.68
C PHE A 284 2.70 -16.27 14.90
N ASN A 285 3.18 -17.32 15.57
CA ASN A 285 3.52 -18.59 14.92
C ASN A 285 2.27 -19.38 14.48
N LEU A 286 1.16 -19.33 15.21
CA LEU A 286 -0.11 -19.97 14.81
C LEU A 286 -0.74 -19.28 13.59
N LEU A 287 -0.65 -17.95 13.51
CA LEU A 287 -1.06 -17.18 12.33
C LEU A 287 -0.09 -17.43 11.16
N GLN A 288 1.22 -17.33 11.38
CA GLN A 288 2.23 -17.60 10.34
C GLN A 288 2.07 -19.01 9.75
N GLY A 289 1.91 -20.03 10.58
CA GLY A 289 1.67 -21.41 10.15
C GLY A 289 0.33 -21.62 9.41
N SER A 290 -0.64 -20.70 9.57
CA SER A 290 -1.87 -20.68 8.77
C SER A 290 -1.62 -20.00 7.42
N HIS A 291 -1.04 -18.79 7.44
CA HIS A 291 -0.71 -18.00 6.25
C HIS A 291 0.33 -18.67 5.34
N LEU A 292 1.20 -19.51 5.86
CA LEU A 292 2.15 -20.29 5.07
C LEU A 292 1.45 -21.46 4.34
N LYS A 293 0.45 -22.10 4.95
CA LYS A 293 -0.41 -23.10 4.28
C LYS A 293 -1.21 -22.44 3.16
N GLU A 294 -1.72 -21.23 3.39
CA GLU A 294 -2.42 -20.40 2.39
C GLU A 294 -1.47 -19.97 1.25
N LEU A 295 -0.26 -19.49 1.55
CA LEU A 295 0.77 -19.15 0.55
C LEU A 295 1.17 -20.36 -0.29
N LYS A 296 1.41 -21.52 0.34
CA LYS A 296 1.70 -22.75 -0.39
C LYS A 296 0.55 -23.12 -1.32
N ALA A 297 -0.69 -23.11 -0.82
CA ALA A 297 -1.87 -23.44 -1.62
C ALA A 297 -2.09 -22.47 -2.79
N ILE A 298 -1.85 -21.17 -2.63
CA ILE A 298 -1.97 -20.21 -3.74
C ILE A 298 -0.79 -20.29 -4.72
N SER A 299 0.42 -20.62 -4.27
CA SER A 299 1.55 -20.89 -5.18
C SER A 299 1.39 -22.20 -5.95
N GLU A 300 0.90 -23.27 -5.33
CA GLU A 300 0.55 -24.53 -6.01
C GLU A 300 -0.56 -24.31 -7.04
N TRP A 301 -1.63 -23.60 -6.64
CA TRP A 301 -2.70 -23.16 -7.54
C TRP A 301 -2.16 -22.32 -8.71
N TRP A 302 -1.25 -21.38 -8.46
CA TRP A 302 -0.67 -20.54 -9.50
C TRP A 302 0.22 -21.32 -10.45
N LYS A 303 1.05 -22.24 -9.95
CA LYS A 303 1.86 -23.12 -10.79
C LYS A 303 1.00 -24.02 -11.68
N ASP A 304 -0.06 -24.60 -11.13
CA ASP A 304 -0.99 -25.45 -11.87
C ASP A 304 -1.94 -24.63 -12.79
N LEU A 305 -2.11 -23.34 -12.52
CA LEU A 305 -2.80 -22.39 -13.41
C LEU A 305 -1.89 -22.00 -14.58
N TYR A 306 -0.74 -21.40 -14.30
CA TYR A 306 0.26 -20.91 -15.24
C TYR A 306 0.83 -22.02 -16.14
N GLY A 307 1.21 -23.16 -15.54
CA GLY A 307 1.77 -24.31 -16.26
C GLY A 307 0.74 -25.04 -17.14
N PHE A 308 -0.52 -25.08 -16.73
CA PHE A 308 -1.61 -25.57 -17.58
C PHE A 308 -1.84 -24.61 -18.75
N ILE A 309 -2.09 -23.34 -18.46
CA ILE A 309 -2.38 -22.26 -19.42
C ILE A 309 -1.26 -22.13 -20.46
N GLY A 310 0.00 -21.94 -20.02
CA GLY A 310 1.19 -21.90 -20.88
C GLY A 310 1.41 -20.56 -21.59
N LEU A 311 1.10 -19.43 -20.95
CA LEU A 311 1.23 -18.08 -21.52
C LEU A 311 2.46 -17.36 -20.94
N SER A 312 3.49 -17.22 -21.77
CA SER A 312 4.82 -16.69 -21.42
C SER A 312 4.88 -15.18 -21.15
N TYR A 313 3.84 -14.43 -21.52
CA TYR A 313 3.79 -12.96 -21.41
C TYR A 313 3.22 -12.46 -20.08
N LEU A 314 2.66 -13.35 -19.25
CA LEU A 314 1.94 -12.98 -18.03
C LEU A 314 2.84 -12.47 -16.90
N ARG A 315 2.33 -11.50 -16.12
CA ARG A 315 2.97 -11.00 -14.89
C ARG A 315 2.89 -12.02 -13.74
N ASP A 316 4.02 -12.61 -13.36
CA ASP A 316 4.13 -13.51 -12.19
C ASP A 316 4.28 -12.71 -10.87
N ARG A 317 3.15 -12.41 -10.21
CA ARG A 317 3.08 -11.64 -8.95
C ARG A 317 2.10 -12.22 -7.92
N VAL A 318 1.99 -13.55 -7.84
CA VAL A 318 1.04 -14.23 -6.93
C VAL A 318 1.35 -13.96 -5.44
N VAL A 319 2.63 -13.94 -5.07
CA VAL A 319 3.04 -13.74 -3.66
C VAL A 319 2.79 -12.32 -3.21
N GLU A 320 3.00 -11.34 -4.09
CA GLU A 320 2.72 -9.92 -3.86
C GLU A 320 1.22 -9.67 -3.75
N SER A 321 0.42 -10.32 -4.62
CA SER A 321 -1.05 -10.29 -4.58
C SER A 321 -1.60 -10.86 -3.26
N TYR A 322 -1.06 -12.00 -2.80
CA TYR A 322 -1.38 -12.54 -1.49
C TYR A 322 -0.92 -11.62 -0.35
N THR A 323 0.29 -11.06 -0.44
CA THR A 323 0.85 -10.18 0.59
C THR A 323 0.01 -8.90 0.77
N TRP A 324 -0.53 -8.33 -0.31
CA TRP A 324 -1.47 -7.20 -0.22
C TRP A 324 -2.78 -7.63 0.45
N SER A 325 -3.33 -8.78 0.08
CA SER A 325 -4.52 -9.35 0.73
C SER A 325 -4.29 -9.56 2.25
N TYR A 326 -3.12 -10.06 2.63
CA TYR A 326 -2.71 -10.24 4.03
C TYR A 326 -2.58 -8.92 4.82
N THR A 327 -2.04 -7.83 4.26
CA THR A 327 -1.90 -6.57 5.00
C THR A 327 -3.24 -5.91 5.32
N LEU A 328 -4.32 -6.26 4.62
CA LEU A 328 -5.68 -5.77 4.87
C LEU A 328 -6.51 -6.69 5.77
N PHE A 329 -6.20 -7.99 5.77
CA PHE A 329 -7.02 -9.06 6.36
C PHE A 329 -6.16 -10.14 7.06
N PHE A 330 -5.22 -9.78 7.94
CA PHE A 330 -4.32 -10.74 8.61
C PHE A 330 -5.03 -11.65 9.65
N GLU A 331 -6.25 -11.30 10.04
CA GLU A 331 -7.02 -11.98 11.08
C GLU A 331 -7.35 -13.42 10.66
N LYS A 332 -7.13 -14.42 11.52
CA LYS A 332 -7.22 -15.86 11.17
C LYS A 332 -8.46 -16.20 10.34
N ASP A 333 -9.62 -15.76 10.82
CA ASP A 333 -10.93 -16.18 10.31
C ASP A 333 -11.34 -15.46 9.01
N LEU A 334 -10.48 -14.58 8.48
CA LEU A 334 -10.60 -13.99 7.14
C LEU A 334 -9.86 -14.77 6.04
N ALA A 335 -9.40 -16.00 6.30
CA ALA A 335 -8.66 -16.84 5.34
C ALA A 335 -9.36 -16.98 3.97
N LEU A 336 -10.68 -17.18 3.97
CA LEU A 336 -11.45 -17.29 2.73
C LEU A 336 -11.49 -15.97 1.95
N THR A 337 -11.68 -14.84 2.64
CA THR A 337 -11.55 -13.50 2.05
C THR A 337 -10.13 -13.25 1.52
N ARG A 338 -9.07 -13.64 2.25
CA ARG A 338 -7.68 -13.49 1.78
C ARG A 338 -7.46 -14.21 0.47
N MET A 339 -7.82 -15.49 0.43
CA MET A 339 -7.59 -16.39 -0.71
C MET A 339 -8.42 -15.99 -1.94
N ILE A 340 -9.71 -15.67 -1.78
CA ILE A 340 -10.56 -15.21 -2.90
C ILE A 340 -10.06 -13.88 -3.46
N CYS A 341 -9.71 -12.92 -2.60
CA CYS A 341 -9.15 -11.64 -3.03
C CYS A 341 -7.85 -11.82 -3.83
N ALA A 342 -6.89 -12.58 -3.29
CA ALA A 342 -5.60 -12.82 -3.94
C ALA A 342 -5.73 -13.59 -5.27
N LYS A 343 -6.56 -14.66 -5.31
CA LYS A 343 -6.87 -15.37 -6.56
C LYS A 343 -7.56 -14.47 -7.59
N MET A 344 -8.44 -13.56 -7.15
CA MET A 344 -9.12 -12.65 -8.07
C MET A 344 -8.19 -11.61 -8.68
N ILE A 345 -7.28 -11.03 -7.90
CA ILE A 345 -6.25 -10.11 -8.41
C ILE A 345 -5.43 -10.79 -9.53
N VAL A 346 -5.07 -12.06 -9.34
CA VAL A 346 -4.34 -12.84 -10.35
C VAL A 346 -5.19 -13.17 -11.59
N LEU A 347 -6.46 -13.56 -11.42
CA LEU A 347 -7.38 -13.82 -12.55
C LEU A 347 -7.69 -12.54 -13.35
N ILE A 348 -7.74 -11.39 -12.68
CA ILE A 348 -7.79 -10.06 -13.29
C ILE A 348 -6.54 -9.82 -14.15
N VAL A 349 -5.34 -9.97 -13.58
CA VAL A 349 -4.07 -9.73 -14.29
C VAL A 349 -3.91 -10.64 -15.52
N ILE A 350 -4.33 -11.91 -15.45
CA ILE A 350 -4.36 -12.78 -16.64
C ILE A 350 -5.24 -12.21 -17.74
N MET A 351 -6.44 -11.72 -17.39
CA MET A 351 -7.38 -11.18 -18.38
C MET A 351 -6.90 -9.84 -18.95
N ASP A 352 -6.35 -8.96 -18.11
CA ASP A 352 -5.70 -7.69 -18.48
C ASP A 352 -4.56 -7.92 -19.49
N ASP A 353 -3.59 -8.79 -19.15
CA ASP A 353 -2.48 -9.18 -20.03
C ASP A 353 -2.98 -9.85 -21.34
N THR A 354 -4.06 -10.64 -21.28
CA THR A 354 -4.61 -11.34 -22.45
C THR A 354 -5.25 -10.38 -23.46
N TYR A 355 -6.09 -9.44 -23.00
CA TYR A 355 -6.84 -8.54 -23.87
C TYR A 355 -5.97 -7.40 -24.43
N ASP A 356 -5.07 -6.82 -23.62
CA ASP A 356 -4.29 -5.64 -24.03
C ASP A 356 -3.01 -6.02 -24.80
N ALA A 357 -2.42 -7.21 -24.60
CA ALA A 357 -1.09 -7.56 -25.12
C ALA A 357 -0.99 -8.78 -26.05
N HIS A 358 -2.03 -9.64 -26.19
CA HIS A 358 -1.86 -10.91 -26.90
C HIS A 358 -3.01 -11.37 -27.79
N ALA A 359 -4.26 -11.39 -27.31
CA ALA A 359 -5.36 -12.04 -28.03
C ALA A 359 -5.81 -11.23 -29.25
N THR A 360 -6.07 -11.90 -30.37
CA THR A 360 -6.66 -11.22 -31.54
C THR A 360 -8.13 -10.88 -31.28
N ILE A 361 -8.66 -9.84 -31.94
CA ILE A 361 -10.05 -9.41 -31.68
C ILE A 361 -11.11 -10.49 -31.89
N HIS A 362 -10.86 -11.45 -32.80
CA HIS A 362 -11.75 -12.58 -33.02
C HIS A 362 -11.73 -13.57 -31.84
N GLU A 363 -10.59 -13.70 -31.17
CA GLU A 363 -10.42 -14.52 -29.97
C GLU A 363 -10.97 -13.79 -28.74
N CYS A 364 -10.78 -12.48 -28.60
CA CYS A 364 -11.43 -11.67 -27.56
C CYS A 364 -12.96 -11.78 -27.62
N ARG A 365 -13.55 -11.78 -28.84
CA ARG A 365 -14.98 -12.00 -29.06
C ARG A 365 -15.44 -13.37 -28.53
N LYS A 366 -14.72 -14.43 -28.89
CA LYS A 366 -14.98 -15.81 -28.45
C LYS A 366 -14.80 -15.98 -26.93
N LEU A 367 -13.78 -15.34 -26.35
CA LEU A 367 -13.51 -15.38 -24.91
C LEU A 367 -14.63 -14.71 -24.11
N ASN A 368 -15.05 -13.51 -24.52
CA ASN A 368 -16.21 -12.87 -23.93
C ASN A 368 -17.49 -13.69 -24.16
N GLU A 369 -17.74 -14.23 -25.35
CA GLU A 369 -18.92 -15.07 -25.61
C GLU A 369 -18.97 -16.28 -24.65
N ALA A 370 -17.82 -16.92 -24.43
CA ALA A 370 -17.70 -18.00 -23.45
C ALA A 370 -17.95 -17.50 -22.02
N ILE A 371 -17.38 -16.36 -21.62
CA ILE A 371 -17.57 -15.78 -20.29
C ILE A 371 -19.04 -15.34 -20.07
N GLN A 372 -19.75 -14.81 -21.07
CA GLN A 372 -21.18 -14.48 -20.93
C GLN A 372 -22.06 -15.73 -20.77
N ARG A 373 -21.72 -16.83 -21.43
CA ARG A 373 -22.39 -18.14 -21.26
C ARG A 373 -22.09 -18.77 -19.90
N TRP A 374 -20.81 -18.79 -19.50
CA TRP A 374 -20.29 -19.39 -18.27
C TRP A 374 -20.68 -20.87 -18.07
N ASP A 375 -20.54 -21.65 -19.14
CA ASP A 375 -20.73 -23.11 -19.15
C ASP A 375 -19.70 -23.83 -20.06
N GLU A 376 -19.57 -25.14 -19.91
CA GLU A 376 -18.56 -25.97 -20.59
C GLU A 376 -18.77 -26.08 -22.11
N SER A 377 -20.00 -25.93 -22.64
CA SER A 377 -20.25 -25.99 -24.09
C SER A 377 -19.47 -24.92 -24.86
N ALA A 378 -19.22 -23.78 -24.22
CA ALA A 378 -18.49 -22.66 -24.78
C ALA A 378 -16.98 -22.90 -24.95
N ILE A 379 -16.41 -23.95 -24.32
CA ILE A 379 -14.99 -24.34 -24.51
C ILE A 379 -14.71 -24.61 -26.00
N SER A 380 -15.69 -25.14 -26.73
CA SER A 380 -15.58 -25.43 -28.16
C SER A 380 -15.39 -24.19 -29.06
N LEU A 381 -15.70 -22.98 -28.56
CA LEU A 381 -15.58 -21.73 -29.31
C LEU A 381 -14.13 -21.20 -29.34
N LEU A 382 -13.31 -21.59 -28.37
CA LEU A 382 -12.05 -20.92 -28.03
C LEU A 382 -10.84 -21.50 -28.77
N PRO A 383 -9.80 -20.70 -29.06
CA PRO A 383 -8.48 -21.21 -29.44
C PRO A 383 -7.85 -21.99 -28.27
N GLU A 384 -6.90 -22.88 -28.57
CA GLU A 384 -6.43 -23.88 -27.61
C GLU A 384 -5.86 -23.31 -26.30
N TYR A 385 -5.20 -22.14 -26.35
CA TYR A 385 -4.68 -21.49 -25.14
C TYR A 385 -5.80 -20.87 -24.27
N LEU A 386 -6.80 -20.22 -24.89
CA LEU A 386 -7.93 -19.63 -24.15
C LEU A 386 -8.89 -20.67 -23.58
N LYS A 387 -9.02 -21.85 -24.22
CA LYS A 387 -9.74 -22.99 -23.61
C LYS A 387 -9.25 -23.25 -22.19
N LYS A 388 -7.94 -23.29 -22.00
CA LYS A 388 -7.31 -23.61 -20.72
C LYS A 388 -7.56 -22.53 -19.67
N PHE A 389 -7.44 -21.26 -20.04
CA PHE A 389 -7.78 -20.14 -19.16
C PHE A 389 -9.26 -20.20 -18.75
N TYR A 390 -10.16 -20.36 -19.71
CA TYR A 390 -11.60 -20.43 -19.46
C TYR A 390 -12.01 -21.63 -18.59
N ILE A 391 -11.47 -22.82 -18.84
CA ILE A 391 -11.65 -24.01 -17.98
C ILE A 391 -11.21 -23.72 -16.54
N LYS A 392 -10.04 -23.09 -16.36
CA LYS A 392 -9.53 -22.72 -15.04
C LYS A 392 -10.38 -21.61 -14.38
N LEU A 393 -10.93 -20.68 -15.14
CA LEU A 393 -11.84 -19.64 -14.64
C LEU A 393 -13.15 -20.27 -14.12
N LEU A 394 -13.78 -21.16 -14.89
CA LEU A 394 -14.96 -21.91 -14.46
C LEU A 394 -14.68 -22.69 -13.16
N ASN A 395 -13.56 -23.41 -13.12
CA ASN A 395 -13.16 -24.19 -11.96
C ASN A 395 -12.89 -23.34 -10.72
N ASN A 396 -12.26 -22.16 -10.85
CA ASN A 396 -12.04 -21.24 -9.73
C ASN A 396 -13.36 -20.73 -9.13
N PHE A 397 -14.32 -20.32 -9.95
CA PHE A 397 -15.60 -19.85 -9.42
C PHE A 397 -16.43 -20.97 -8.81
N LYS A 398 -16.33 -22.20 -9.32
CA LYS A 398 -16.90 -23.38 -8.67
C LYS A 398 -16.22 -23.66 -7.32
N GLU A 399 -14.89 -23.55 -7.24
CA GLU A 399 -14.13 -23.67 -5.99
C GLU A 399 -14.63 -22.65 -4.94
N PHE A 400 -14.88 -21.39 -5.34
CA PHE A 400 -15.44 -20.37 -4.46
C PHE A 400 -16.89 -20.68 -4.05
N GLU A 401 -17.73 -21.15 -4.99
CA GLU A 401 -19.10 -21.56 -4.68
C GLU A 401 -19.12 -22.71 -3.67
N ASP A 402 -18.18 -23.66 -3.72
CA ASP A 402 -18.13 -24.82 -2.84
C ASP A 402 -17.41 -24.54 -1.49
N GLN A 403 -16.78 -23.37 -1.33
CA GLN A 403 -16.18 -22.90 -0.07
C GLN A 403 -17.11 -22.02 0.79
N VAL A 404 -18.22 -21.51 0.25
CA VAL A 404 -19.24 -20.73 1.00
C VAL A 404 -20.47 -21.57 1.34
N ALA A 405 -21.23 -21.19 2.37
CA ALA A 405 -22.44 -21.93 2.73
C ALA A 405 -23.52 -21.86 1.63
N VAL A 406 -24.45 -22.82 1.62
CA VAL A 406 -25.49 -22.92 0.57
C VAL A 406 -26.37 -21.66 0.49
N ASN A 407 -26.68 -21.05 1.63
CA ASN A 407 -27.40 -19.78 1.73
C ASN A 407 -26.54 -18.55 1.32
N GLU A 408 -25.23 -18.72 1.14
CA GLU A 408 -24.25 -17.67 0.84
C GLU A 408 -23.69 -17.73 -0.60
N LYS A 409 -23.94 -18.81 -1.37
CA LYS A 409 -23.52 -18.93 -2.79
C LYS A 409 -23.93 -17.74 -3.67
N TYR A 410 -24.93 -16.93 -3.28
CA TYR A 410 -25.25 -15.66 -3.95
C TYR A 410 -24.09 -14.67 -3.98
N ARG A 411 -23.20 -14.67 -2.97
CA ARG A 411 -22.03 -13.77 -2.91
C ARG A 411 -21.07 -14.06 -4.08
N VAL A 412 -20.82 -15.33 -4.37
CA VAL A 412 -20.02 -15.78 -5.51
C VAL A 412 -20.73 -15.47 -6.83
N ALA A 413 -22.05 -15.62 -6.89
CA ALA A 413 -22.83 -15.24 -8.06
C ALA A 413 -22.75 -13.73 -8.38
N TYR A 414 -22.63 -12.85 -7.37
CA TYR A 414 -22.31 -11.44 -7.60
C TYR A 414 -20.89 -11.25 -8.14
N ALA A 415 -19.88 -11.92 -7.56
CA ALA A 415 -18.50 -11.83 -8.07
C ALA A 415 -18.40 -12.31 -9.53
N LYS A 416 -19.08 -13.42 -9.87
CA LYS A 416 -19.21 -13.93 -11.25
C LYS A 416 -19.84 -12.88 -12.17
N LYS A 417 -20.92 -12.23 -11.74
CA LYS A 417 -21.60 -11.20 -12.54
C LYS A 417 -20.71 -9.97 -12.80
N GLU A 418 -19.90 -9.55 -11.84
CA GLU A 418 -18.92 -8.47 -12.05
C GLU A 418 -17.75 -8.92 -12.95
N PHE A 419 -17.33 -10.20 -12.90
CA PHE A 419 -16.36 -10.76 -13.85
C PHE A 419 -16.93 -10.81 -15.29
N GLN A 420 -18.20 -11.19 -15.44
CA GLN A 420 -18.90 -11.17 -16.73
C GLN A 420 -19.01 -9.77 -17.31
N LYS A 421 -19.37 -8.77 -16.49
CA LYS A 421 -19.28 -7.35 -16.90
C LYS A 421 -17.86 -7.00 -17.36
N LEU A 422 -16.85 -7.24 -16.52
CA LEU A 422 -15.46 -6.90 -16.82
C LEU A 422 -14.99 -7.43 -18.18
N SER A 423 -15.25 -8.72 -18.48
CA SER A 423 -14.92 -9.32 -19.79
C SER A 423 -15.72 -8.74 -20.97
N HIS A 424 -17.00 -8.39 -20.77
CA HIS A 424 -17.81 -7.71 -21.79
C HIS A 424 -17.24 -6.33 -22.15
N TYR A 425 -16.82 -5.59 -21.14
CA TYR A 425 -16.25 -4.27 -21.35
C TYR A 425 -14.80 -4.36 -21.89
N TYR A 426 -13.96 -5.31 -21.44
CA TYR A 426 -12.65 -5.53 -22.07
C TYR A 426 -12.79 -5.91 -23.55
N LEU A 427 -13.83 -6.65 -23.94
CA LEU A 427 -14.14 -6.86 -25.37
C LEU A 427 -14.47 -5.54 -26.07
N GLN A 428 -15.35 -4.72 -25.51
CA GLN A 428 -15.75 -3.45 -26.12
C GLN A 428 -14.54 -2.51 -26.33
N GLU A 429 -13.57 -2.53 -25.40
CA GLU A 429 -12.30 -1.80 -25.48
C GLU A 429 -11.42 -2.31 -26.63
N ALA A 430 -11.20 -3.63 -26.71
CA ALA A 430 -10.47 -4.25 -27.81
C ALA A 430 -11.18 -4.06 -29.18
N GLU A 431 -12.52 -4.05 -29.21
CA GLU A 431 -13.31 -3.80 -30.42
C GLU A 431 -13.16 -2.38 -30.93
N TRP A 432 -13.12 -1.39 -30.03
CA TRP A 432 -12.89 0.01 -30.39
C TRP A 432 -11.47 0.24 -30.88
N LEU A 433 -10.46 -0.32 -30.20
CA LEU A 433 -9.08 -0.28 -30.64
C LEU A 433 -8.92 -0.89 -32.05
N HIS A 434 -9.45 -2.09 -32.28
CA HIS A 434 -9.38 -2.77 -33.58
C HIS A 434 -10.07 -1.99 -34.71
N GLN A 435 -11.25 -1.40 -34.43
CA GLN A 435 -12.01 -0.62 -35.41
C GLN A 435 -11.41 0.77 -35.68
N ASN A 436 -10.37 1.19 -34.93
CA ASN A 436 -9.93 2.59 -34.83
C ASN A 436 -11.12 3.53 -34.47
N HIS A 437 -12.06 3.01 -33.69
CA HIS A 437 -13.24 3.74 -33.23
C HIS A 437 -12.79 4.90 -32.34
N LYS A 438 -13.45 6.04 -32.49
CA LYS A 438 -13.21 7.25 -31.69
C LYS A 438 -14.47 7.52 -30.89
N PRO A 439 -14.63 6.88 -29.71
CA PRO A 439 -15.81 7.03 -28.90
C PRO A 439 -15.96 8.49 -28.44
N SER A 440 -17.19 8.92 -28.18
CA SER A 440 -17.41 10.16 -27.45
C SER A 440 -16.98 10.01 -25.99
N PHE A 441 -17.06 11.10 -25.23
CA PHE A 441 -16.62 11.13 -23.85
C PHE A 441 -17.24 10.03 -23.01
N GLN A 442 -18.56 10.05 -23.04
CA GLN A 442 -19.40 9.33 -22.11
C GLN A 442 -19.34 7.82 -22.39
N GLU A 443 -19.00 7.48 -23.63
CA GLU A 443 -18.76 6.14 -24.13
C GLU A 443 -17.38 5.62 -23.66
N GLN A 444 -16.28 6.32 -23.93
CA GLN A 444 -14.95 5.96 -23.38
C GLN A 444 -15.00 5.83 -21.85
N VAL A 445 -15.81 6.65 -21.20
CA VAL A 445 -15.87 6.71 -19.74
C VAL A 445 -16.75 5.65 -19.15
N ALA A 446 -17.93 5.38 -19.72
CA ALA A 446 -18.74 4.23 -19.32
C ALA A 446 -18.01 2.90 -19.57
N LEU A 447 -17.15 2.85 -20.60
CA LEU A 447 -16.26 1.73 -20.88
C LEU A 447 -15.14 1.61 -19.84
N SER A 448 -14.24 2.61 -19.76
CA SER A 448 -13.10 2.63 -18.83
C SER A 448 -13.54 2.46 -17.38
N THR A 449 -14.79 2.84 -17.05
CA THR A 449 -15.45 2.43 -15.79
C THR A 449 -15.26 0.95 -15.52
N MET A 450 -15.77 0.12 -16.42
CA MET A 450 -16.05 -1.27 -16.13
C MET A 450 -14.88 -2.17 -16.51
N THR A 451 -13.94 -1.70 -17.34
CA THR A 451 -12.64 -2.36 -17.60
C THR A 451 -11.62 -2.17 -16.49
N SER A 452 -11.86 -1.25 -15.55
CA SER A 452 -10.96 -0.99 -14.43
C SER A 452 -10.78 -2.14 -13.43
N THR A 453 -11.65 -3.18 -13.43
CA THR A 453 -11.66 -4.30 -12.45
C THR A 453 -12.13 -3.94 -11.02
N VAL A 454 -12.36 -2.66 -10.76
CA VAL A 454 -12.68 -2.05 -9.46
C VAL A 454 -13.92 -2.70 -8.79
N GLN A 455 -15.04 -2.83 -9.50
CA GLN A 455 -16.25 -3.50 -9.02
C GLN A 455 -15.98 -4.94 -8.56
N LEU A 456 -15.16 -5.67 -9.33
CA LEU A 456 -14.90 -7.09 -9.13
C LEU A 456 -14.06 -7.33 -7.87
N VAL A 457 -12.94 -6.60 -7.69
CA VAL A 457 -12.13 -6.70 -6.46
C VAL A 457 -13.00 -6.42 -5.23
N SER A 458 -13.85 -5.40 -5.30
CA SER A 458 -14.76 -5.03 -4.20
C SER A 458 -15.62 -6.20 -3.75
N VAL A 459 -16.39 -6.74 -4.69
CA VAL A 459 -17.33 -7.84 -4.46
C VAL A 459 -16.58 -9.11 -4.06
N SER A 460 -15.37 -9.34 -4.55
CA SER A 460 -14.55 -10.50 -4.17
C SER A 460 -14.05 -10.45 -2.73
N THR A 461 -13.69 -9.28 -2.18
CA THR A 461 -13.27 -9.18 -0.75
C THR A 461 -14.37 -9.57 0.24
N THR A 462 -15.64 -9.44 -0.15
CA THR A 462 -16.80 -9.67 0.73
C THR A 462 -17.36 -11.08 0.65
N VAL A 463 -16.96 -11.89 -0.34
CA VAL A 463 -17.45 -13.28 -0.50
C VAL A 463 -17.14 -14.13 0.72
N GLY A 464 -15.90 -14.07 1.20
CA GLY A 464 -15.35 -14.96 2.22
C GLY A 464 -15.54 -14.52 3.67
N ARG A 465 -16.46 -13.59 3.95
CA ARG A 465 -16.74 -13.09 5.31
C ARG A 465 -17.91 -13.84 5.94
N GLY A 466 -17.75 -14.29 7.18
CA GLY A 466 -18.76 -15.09 7.91
C GLY A 466 -19.97 -14.30 8.44
N ASP A 467 -19.92 -12.95 8.39
CA ASP A 467 -20.99 -12.11 8.89
C ASP A 467 -22.19 -12.03 7.91
N THR A 468 -23.34 -11.59 8.42
CA THR A 468 -24.61 -11.42 7.70
C THR A 468 -24.61 -10.25 6.71
N ILE A 469 -23.71 -10.27 5.73
CA ILE A 469 -23.73 -9.33 4.60
C ILE A 469 -25.02 -9.50 3.79
N THR A 470 -25.85 -8.47 3.74
CA THR A 470 -27.16 -8.52 3.05
C THR A 470 -26.99 -8.54 1.53
N LYS A 471 -28.02 -9.00 0.79
CA LYS A 471 -28.00 -8.97 -0.68
C LYS A 471 -28.01 -7.54 -1.21
N GLU A 472 -28.61 -6.65 -0.44
CA GLU A 472 -28.74 -5.21 -0.66
C GLU A 472 -27.36 -4.55 -0.60
N ALA A 473 -26.47 -4.97 0.31
CA ALA A 473 -25.09 -4.52 0.35
C ALA A 473 -24.31 -4.94 -0.92
N PHE A 474 -24.47 -6.19 -1.39
CA PHE A 474 -23.85 -6.64 -2.65
C PHE A 474 -24.38 -5.88 -3.88
N GLN A 475 -25.70 -5.67 -3.97
CA GLN A 475 -26.30 -4.88 -5.04
C GLN A 475 -25.80 -3.44 -5.02
N TRP A 476 -25.74 -2.83 -3.83
CA TRP A 476 -25.20 -1.48 -3.65
C TRP A 476 -23.72 -1.41 -4.04
N THR A 477 -22.86 -2.35 -3.62
CA THR A 477 -21.44 -2.36 -4.05
C THR A 477 -21.33 -2.45 -5.57
N ALA A 478 -22.13 -3.29 -6.23
CA ALA A 478 -22.13 -3.49 -7.68
C ALA A 478 -22.81 -2.37 -8.51
N SER A 479 -23.49 -1.42 -7.86
CA SER A 479 -24.20 -0.30 -8.52
C SER A 479 -23.95 1.08 -7.90
N SER A 480 -23.08 1.17 -6.90
CA SER A 480 -22.81 2.41 -6.15
C SER A 480 -22.21 3.45 -7.08
N THR A 481 -22.78 4.65 -7.07
CA THR A 481 -22.27 5.78 -7.86
C THR A 481 -20.84 6.14 -7.51
N THR A 482 -20.40 5.87 -6.27
CA THR A 482 -18.99 6.00 -5.90
C THR A 482 -18.15 4.86 -6.42
N VAL A 483 -18.55 3.59 -6.26
CA VAL A 483 -17.78 2.47 -6.84
C VAL A 483 -17.62 2.66 -8.34
N ILE A 484 -18.69 3.08 -9.03
CA ILE A 484 -18.69 3.49 -10.45
C ILE A 484 -17.82 4.73 -10.69
N ALA A 485 -17.73 5.69 -9.78
CA ALA A 485 -16.77 6.79 -9.89
C ALA A 485 -15.33 6.28 -9.79
N CYS A 486 -14.96 5.57 -8.72
CA CYS A 486 -13.64 4.95 -8.51
C CYS A 486 -13.24 4.00 -9.66
N ALA A 487 -14.24 3.44 -10.34
CA ALA A 487 -14.05 2.57 -11.48
C ALA A 487 -13.82 3.35 -12.77
N LYS A 488 -14.64 4.41 -13.05
CA LYS A 488 -14.35 5.39 -14.12
C LYS A 488 -12.93 5.82 -14.03
N ILE A 489 -12.58 6.18 -12.81
CA ILE A 489 -11.27 6.55 -12.35
C ILE A 489 -10.22 5.52 -12.84
N MET A 490 -10.07 4.38 -12.19
CA MET A 490 -8.78 3.69 -12.16
C MET A 490 -8.21 3.28 -13.54
N ARG A 491 -9.04 2.85 -14.50
CA ARG A 491 -8.59 2.43 -15.84
C ARG A 491 -7.81 3.52 -16.58
N PHE A 492 -8.27 4.76 -16.51
CA PHE A 492 -7.62 5.84 -17.26
C PHE A 492 -6.15 6.03 -16.89
N MET A 493 -5.71 5.66 -15.66
CA MET A 493 -4.27 5.66 -15.31
C MET A 493 -3.45 4.76 -16.24
N ASN A 494 -4.00 3.61 -16.64
CA ASN A 494 -3.37 2.65 -17.51
C ASN A 494 -3.35 3.20 -18.95
N ASP A 495 -4.49 3.75 -19.41
CA ASP A 495 -4.64 4.36 -20.75
C ASP A 495 -3.67 5.55 -20.93
N ILE A 496 -3.43 6.28 -19.85
CA ILE A 496 -2.45 7.37 -19.71
C ILE A 496 -1.01 6.90 -19.85
N ALA A 497 -0.68 5.68 -19.42
CA ALA A 497 0.62 5.07 -19.67
C ALA A 497 0.76 4.51 -21.10
N ALA A 498 -0.36 4.35 -21.82
CA ALA A 498 -0.45 3.78 -23.17
C ALA A 498 -0.55 4.79 -24.33
N PHE A 499 -0.87 6.07 -24.05
CA PHE A 499 -0.72 7.26 -24.90
C PHE A 499 -1.85 7.62 -25.91
N LYS A 500 -2.38 8.87 -25.78
CA LYS A 500 -3.16 9.68 -26.77
C LYS A 500 -4.54 9.12 -27.25
N PHE A 501 -5.72 9.68 -26.92
CA PHE A 501 -6.18 11.07 -27.13
C PHE A 501 -7.72 11.23 -26.84
N GLN A 502 -8.17 12.35 -26.24
CA GLN A 502 -9.49 13.07 -26.34
C GLN A 502 -10.87 12.36 -26.52
N LYS A 503 -12.01 12.88 -26.03
CA LYS A 503 -12.26 14.03 -25.11
C LYS A 503 -13.52 13.79 -24.23
N LEU A 504 -13.55 14.37 -23.02
CA LEU A 504 -14.70 14.55 -22.01
C LEU A 504 -15.52 12.64 -19.80
N SER A 505 -14.73 11.94 -18.89
CA SER A 505 -14.82 12.07 -17.42
C SER A 505 -13.92 13.24 -17.05
N HIS A 506 -14.51 14.35 -16.60
CA HIS A 506 -13.92 15.69 -16.71
C HIS A 506 -12.46 15.78 -16.24
N TYR A 507 -12.11 15.17 -15.11
CA TYR A 507 -10.72 15.09 -14.67
C TYR A 507 -9.83 14.27 -15.61
N TYR A 508 -10.11 13.00 -15.87
CA TYR A 508 -9.15 12.14 -16.59
C TYR A 508 -8.97 12.46 -18.07
N LEU A 509 -9.92 13.18 -18.64
CA LEU A 509 -9.64 13.93 -19.85
C LEU A 509 -8.40 14.78 -19.71
N GLN A 510 -8.38 15.63 -18.68
CA GLN A 510 -7.41 16.69 -18.52
C GLN A 510 -6.03 16.05 -18.65
N GLU A 511 -5.74 14.96 -17.93
CA GLU A 511 -4.55 14.12 -18.16
C GLU A 511 -4.39 13.60 -19.61
N ALA A 512 -5.36 12.89 -20.19
CA ALA A 512 -5.23 12.34 -21.55
C ALA A 512 -5.08 13.41 -22.66
N GLU A 513 -5.58 14.62 -22.44
CA GLU A 513 -5.38 15.80 -23.26
C GLU A 513 -4.02 16.44 -23.02
N TRP A 514 -3.61 16.59 -21.77
CA TRP A 514 -2.30 17.10 -21.39
C TRP A 514 -1.20 16.27 -22.03
N LEU A 515 -1.31 14.94 -21.89
CA LEU A 515 -0.47 13.96 -22.55
C LEU A 515 -0.45 14.10 -24.07
N HIS A 516 -1.62 14.26 -24.71
CA HIS A 516 -1.64 14.42 -26.16
C HIS A 516 -1.02 15.73 -26.62
N GLN A 517 -1.41 16.83 -26.00
CA GLN A 517 -1.03 18.18 -26.40
C GLN A 517 0.42 18.51 -26.02
N ASN A 518 1.11 17.63 -25.27
CA ASN A 518 2.28 17.97 -24.45
C ASN A 518 2.02 19.19 -23.54
N HIS A 519 0.75 19.46 -23.22
CA HIS A 519 0.38 20.48 -22.25
C HIS A 519 0.81 19.96 -20.88
N LYS A 520 1.45 20.82 -20.10
CA LYS A 520 1.90 20.49 -18.75
C LYS A 520 0.94 21.19 -17.78
N PRO A 521 0.17 20.43 -17.00
CA PRO A 521 -0.81 21.04 -16.09
C PRO A 521 -0.14 21.85 -14.99
N SER A 522 -0.94 22.68 -14.33
CA SER A 522 -0.59 23.10 -12.97
C SER A 522 -0.54 21.87 -12.05
N PHE A 523 0.29 21.96 -11.03
CA PHE A 523 0.32 21.02 -9.93
C PHE A 523 -1.06 20.86 -9.29
N GLN A 524 -1.82 21.95 -9.09
CA GLN A 524 -3.15 21.86 -8.48
C GLN A 524 -4.13 21.04 -9.32
N GLU A 525 -4.19 21.26 -10.64
CA GLU A 525 -5.05 20.46 -11.52
C GLU A 525 -4.59 19.00 -11.55
N GLN A 526 -3.28 18.75 -11.70
CA GLN A 526 -2.72 17.39 -11.65
C GLN A 526 -3.03 16.72 -10.32
N VAL A 527 -2.97 17.41 -9.17
CA VAL A 527 -3.32 16.84 -7.86
C VAL A 527 -4.81 16.53 -7.77
N ALA A 528 -5.70 17.48 -8.08
CA ALA A 528 -7.15 17.29 -7.95
C ALA A 528 -7.63 16.08 -8.77
N LEU A 529 -7.08 15.94 -9.97
CA LEU A 529 -7.19 14.76 -10.80
C LEU A 529 -6.52 13.53 -10.16
N SER A 530 -5.19 13.53 -10.04
CA SER A 530 -4.36 12.39 -9.62
C SER A 530 -4.66 11.84 -8.21
N THR A 531 -5.38 12.60 -7.40
CA THR A 531 -6.04 12.18 -6.16
C THR A 531 -7.22 11.27 -6.48
N MET A 532 -8.21 11.81 -7.19
CA MET A 532 -9.36 11.04 -7.64
C MET A 532 -8.90 9.83 -8.44
N THR A 533 -7.76 9.88 -9.15
CA THR A 533 -7.28 8.75 -9.98
C THR A 533 -6.96 7.45 -9.24
N SER A 534 -6.76 7.49 -7.92
CA SER A 534 -6.25 6.34 -7.19
C SER A 534 -7.27 5.22 -6.94
N THR A 535 -6.77 4.00 -6.72
CA THR A 535 -7.56 2.81 -6.36
C THR A 535 -8.24 2.92 -4.98
N VAL A 536 -7.82 3.91 -4.19
CA VAL A 536 -8.02 3.99 -2.74
C VAL A 536 -9.48 4.11 -2.32
N GLN A 537 -10.25 4.95 -3.01
CA GLN A 537 -11.65 5.18 -2.67
C GLN A 537 -12.46 3.89 -2.77
N LEU A 538 -12.12 3.03 -3.73
CA LEU A 538 -12.68 1.69 -3.83
C LEU A 538 -12.30 0.82 -2.64
N VAL A 539 -11.00 0.58 -2.42
CA VAL A 539 -10.56 -0.45 -1.46
C VAL A 539 -11.01 -0.07 -0.05
N SER A 540 -11.10 1.23 0.24
CA SER A 540 -11.78 1.79 1.41
C SER A 540 -13.24 1.34 1.51
N VAL A 541 -14.08 1.61 0.49
CA VAL A 541 -15.50 1.18 0.47
C VAL A 541 -15.66 -0.34 0.48
N SER A 542 -14.69 -1.09 -0.07
CA SER A 542 -14.73 -2.55 -0.17
C SER A 542 -14.42 -3.23 1.16
N THR A 543 -13.32 -2.81 1.80
CA THR A 543 -12.84 -3.39 3.06
C THR A 543 -13.83 -3.19 4.22
N THR A 544 -14.71 -2.19 4.13
CA THR A 544 -15.78 -1.94 5.11
C THR A 544 -17.07 -2.75 4.88
N VAL A 545 -17.30 -3.37 3.70
CA VAL A 545 -18.55 -4.11 3.46
C VAL A 545 -18.59 -5.42 4.25
N GLY A 546 -19.47 -5.45 5.27
CA GLY A 546 -19.81 -6.66 6.00
C GLY A 546 -18.92 -6.97 7.20
N ARG A 547 -18.99 -6.13 8.24
CA ARG A 547 -18.60 -6.48 9.63
C ARG A 547 -19.85 -6.58 10.53
N GLY A 548 -20.78 -7.44 10.13
CA GLY A 548 -22.08 -7.64 10.78
C GLY A 548 -22.83 -6.34 11.06
N ASP A 549 -23.48 -6.28 12.22
CA ASP A 549 -24.32 -5.15 12.64
C ASP A 549 -23.54 -3.87 13.02
N THR A 550 -22.19 -3.86 12.91
CA THR A 550 -21.34 -2.75 13.37
C THR A 550 -20.93 -1.72 12.31
N ILE A 551 -21.30 -1.91 11.04
CA ILE A 551 -21.04 -0.91 9.98
C ILE A 551 -22.37 -0.52 9.33
N THR A 552 -22.82 0.70 9.66
CA THR A 552 -24.13 1.22 9.25
C THR A 552 -24.12 1.76 7.81
N LYS A 553 -25.30 2.09 7.29
CA LYS A 553 -25.45 2.73 5.97
C LYS A 553 -24.69 4.06 5.89
N GLU A 554 -24.65 4.80 6.99
CA GLU A 554 -23.99 6.09 7.13
C GLU A 554 -22.46 5.92 7.03
N ALA A 555 -21.90 4.84 7.60
CA ALA A 555 -20.50 4.49 7.42
C ALA A 555 -20.15 4.23 5.94
N PHE A 556 -21.01 3.51 5.21
CA PHE A 556 -20.81 3.30 3.76
C PHE A 556 -20.91 4.59 2.96
N GLN A 557 -21.88 5.45 3.25
CA GLN A 557 -22.03 6.75 2.59
C GLN A 557 -20.83 7.66 2.90
N TRP A 558 -20.33 7.64 4.13
CA TRP A 558 -19.12 8.35 4.53
C TRP A 558 -17.89 7.85 3.76
N THR A 559 -17.56 6.55 3.80
CA THR A 559 -16.40 6.01 3.06
C THR A 559 -16.53 6.26 1.54
N ALA A 560 -17.76 6.39 1.04
CA ALA A 560 -18.04 6.67 -0.36
C ALA A 560 -17.88 8.14 -0.79
N SER A 561 -17.66 9.11 0.11
CA SER A 561 -17.41 10.51 -0.29
C SER A 561 -16.55 11.32 0.68
N SER A 562 -15.87 10.67 1.64
CA SER A 562 -15.12 11.35 2.71
C SER A 562 -13.79 11.95 2.27
N THR A 563 -13.47 13.11 2.85
CA THR A 563 -12.17 13.80 2.79
C THR A 563 -11.02 12.90 3.28
N THR A 564 -11.24 12.04 4.27
CA THR A 564 -10.29 11.03 4.78
C THR A 564 -9.85 10.07 3.69
N VAL A 565 -10.79 9.68 2.82
CA VAL A 565 -10.54 8.72 1.74
C VAL A 565 -9.86 9.41 0.55
N ILE A 566 -10.19 10.69 0.32
CA ILE A 566 -9.48 11.60 -0.60
C ILE A 566 -8.04 11.88 -0.11
N ALA A 567 -7.80 11.90 1.20
CA ALA A 567 -6.47 12.06 1.80
C ALA A 567 -5.61 10.79 1.62
N CYS A 568 -6.15 9.62 1.95
CA CYS A 568 -5.49 8.34 1.66
C CYS A 568 -5.20 8.17 0.15
N ALA A 569 -6.09 8.70 -0.71
CA ALA A 569 -5.95 8.69 -2.16
C ALA A 569 -4.74 9.49 -2.66
N LYS A 570 -4.56 10.71 -2.15
CA LYS A 570 -3.37 11.55 -2.38
C LYS A 570 -2.09 10.87 -1.89
N ILE A 571 -2.12 10.22 -0.72
CA ILE A 571 -0.94 9.52 -0.17
C ILE A 571 -0.49 8.41 -1.12
N MET A 572 -1.42 7.57 -1.63
CA MET A 572 -1.09 6.59 -2.67
C MET A 572 -0.48 7.24 -3.90
N ARG A 573 -1.12 8.30 -4.42
CA ARG A 573 -0.65 9.01 -5.61
C ARG A 573 0.76 9.56 -5.43
N PHE A 574 0.99 10.38 -4.40
CA PHE A 574 2.27 11.03 -4.19
C PHE A 574 3.39 10.01 -3.98
N MET A 575 3.14 8.93 -3.23
CA MET A 575 4.14 7.88 -3.04
C MET A 575 4.45 7.11 -4.33
N ASN A 576 3.43 6.75 -5.11
CA ASN A 576 3.57 6.07 -6.40
C ASN A 576 4.33 6.94 -7.42
N ASP A 577 3.94 8.20 -7.58
CA ASP A 577 4.57 9.18 -8.47
C ASP A 577 6.03 9.45 -8.08
N ILE A 578 6.31 9.62 -6.78
CA ILE A 578 7.67 9.82 -6.27
C ILE A 578 8.57 8.59 -6.54
N ALA A 579 8.02 7.37 -6.41
CA ALA A 579 8.76 6.14 -6.71
C ALA A 579 9.02 5.99 -8.22
N ALA A 580 8.00 6.21 -9.07
CA ALA A 580 8.12 6.17 -10.51
C ALA A 580 9.11 7.22 -11.05
N PHE A 581 9.05 8.45 -10.51
CA PHE A 581 10.01 9.52 -10.84
C PHE A 581 11.44 9.14 -10.47
N LYS A 582 11.67 8.58 -9.27
CA LYS A 582 13.01 8.14 -8.83
C LYS A 582 13.60 7.00 -9.67
N ARG A 583 12.77 6.07 -10.13
CA ARG A 583 13.20 4.96 -11.03
C ARG A 583 13.58 5.46 -12.42
N GLY A 584 12.97 6.56 -12.86
CA GLY A 584 12.84 6.93 -14.26
C GLY A 584 11.51 6.40 -14.81
N LYS A 585 10.76 7.31 -15.45
CA LYS A 585 9.49 7.00 -16.13
C LYS A 585 9.71 6.43 -17.52
N ASN A 586 8.70 5.72 -18.04
CA ASN A 586 8.74 5.20 -19.40
C ASN A 586 8.60 6.33 -20.44
N LYS A 587 8.99 6.09 -21.69
CA LYS A 587 8.77 7.06 -22.78
C LYS A 587 7.32 6.99 -23.24
N GLY A 588 6.61 8.13 -23.21
CA GLY A 588 5.18 8.21 -23.55
C GLY A 588 4.24 8.26 -22.34
N ASP A 589 4.79 8.50 -21.15
CA ASP A 589 4.13 8.35 -19.86
C ASP A 589 3.89 9.74 -19.23
N ILE A 590 2.76 10.00 -18.55
CA ILE A 590 2.37 11.37 -18.10
C ILE A 590 3.38 12.00 -17.13
N ALA A 591 3.52 13.33 -17.20
CA ALA A 591 4.25 14.11 -16.20
C ALA A 591 3.68 13.85 -14.80
N SER A 592 4.47 13.24 -13.94
CA SER A 592 4.11 12.97 -12.54
C SER A 592 3.83 14.26 -11.76
N THR A 593 3.14 14.15 -10.62
CA THR A 593 2.95 15.26 -9.67
C THR A 593 4.27 15.94 -9.27
N VAL A 594 5.39 15.20 -9.24
CA VAL A 594 6.74 15.75 -9.06
C VAL A 594 7.13 16.67 -10.23
N GLU A 595 7.01 16.19 -11.47
CA GLU A 595 7.38 16.91 -12.68
C GLU A 595 6.49 18.13 -12.94
N CYS A 596 5.20 18.04 -12.61
CA CYS A 596 4.26 19.16 -12.65
C CYS A 596 4.71 20.26 -11.68
N TYR A 597 5.01 19.93 -10.42
CA TYR A 597 5.49 20.89 -9.43
C TYR A 597 6.82 21.55 -9.85
N MET A 598 7.79 20.75 -10.33
CA MET A 598 9.05 21.27 -10.88
C MET A 598 8.80 22.24 -12.04
N ASN A 599 7.93 21.88 -12.97
CA ASN A 599 7.67 22.65 -14.18
C ASN A 599 6.85 23.92 -13.93
N GLU A 600 5.92 23.92 -12.98
CA GLU A 600 5.16 25.12 -12.60
C GLU A 600 6.07 26.10 -11.86
N HIS A 601 6.58 25.71 -10.70
CA HIS A 601 7.32 26.60 -9.79
C HIS A 601 8.79 26.85 -10.19
N LYS A 602 9.28 26.21 -11.26
CA LYS A 602 10.65 26.31 -11.79
C LYS A 602 11.73 25.89 -10.77
N VAL A 603 11.42 24.90 -9.94
CA VAL A 603 12.28 24.41 -8.85
C VAL A 603 13.03 23.12 -9.22
N SER A 604 14.04 22.76 -8.43
CA SER A 604 14.72 21.45 -8.54
C SER A 604 13.79 20.30 -8.14
N SER A 605 14.14 19.09 -8.58
CA SER A 605 13.46 17.86 -8.16
C SER A 605 13.50 17.65 -6.64
N GLU A 606 14.57 18.09 -5.96
CA GLU A 606 14.69 18.01 -4.50
C GLU A 606 13.63 18.85 -3.79
N VAL A 607 13.39 20.09 -4.25
CA VAL A 607 12.35 20.98 -3.71
C VAL A 607 10.96 20.44 -4.01
N ALA A 608 10.72 19.91 -5.21
CA ALA A 608 9.44 19.26 -5.55
C ALA A 608 9.17 18.03 -4.67
N LEU A 609 10.15 17.12 -4.56
CA LEU A 609 10.09 15.94 -3.69
C LEU A 609 9.89 16.33 -2.22
N SER A 610 10.44 17.47 -1.78
CA SER A 610 10.20 18.03 -0.45
C SER A 610 8.75 18.49 -0.28
N LYS A 611 8.20 19.29 -1.22
CA LYS A 611 6.80 19.74 -1.08
C LYS A 611 5.78 18.60 -1.19
N LEU A 612 5.97 17.62 -2.07
CA LEU A 612 5.10 16.44 -2.07
C LEU A 612 5.21 15.62 -0.77
N SER A 613 6.38 15.61 -0.12
CA SER A 613 6.51 14.99 1.21
C SER A 613 5.72 15.78 2.27
N SER A 614 5.79 17.12 2.26
CA SER A 614 4.93 17.96 3.11
C SER A 614 3.44 17.71 2.85
N LEU A 615 3.02 17.53 1.60
CA LEU A 615 1.62 17.25 1.30
C LEU A 615 1.19 15.86 1.76
N ILE A 616 2.08 14.86 1.75
CA ILE A 616 1.81 13.58 2.41
C ILE A 616 1.54 13.79 3.91
N GLU A 617 2.31 14.63 4.60
CA GLU A 617 2.04 14.99 6.01
C GLU A 617 0.68 15.68 6.20
N ASP A 618 0.35 16.65 5.33
CA ASP A 618 -0.94 17.37 5.36
C ASP A 618 -2.14 16.43 5.19
N GLU A 619 -2.01 15.37 4.39
CA GLU A 619 -3.08 14.37 4.24
C GLU A 619 -3.11 13.34 5.39
N TRP A 620 -1.98 13.04 6.03
CA TRP A 620 -1.99 12.28 7.29
C TRP A 620 -2.73 13.02 8.41
N ARG A 621 -2.62 14.36 8.49
CA ARG A 621 -3.42 15.19 9.41
C ARG A 621 -4.92 15.07 9.16
N THR A 622 -5.33 15.11 7.89
CA THR A 622 -6.73 14.89 7.46
C THR A 622 -7.23 13.48 7.84
N MET A 623 -6.36 12.47 7.83
CA MET A 623 -6.74 11.12 8.29
C MET A 623 -6.77 10.97 9.81
N ASN A 624 -5.84 11.62 10.53
CA ASN A 624 -5.84 11.65 11.99
C ASN A 624 -7.12 12.33 12.52
N GLN A 625 -7.56 13.42 11.90
CA GLN A 625 -8.77 14.16 12.28
C GLN A 625 -10.05 13.31 12.21
N ALA A 626 -10.12 12.40 11.24
CA ALA A 626 -11.27 11.54 10.99
C ALA A 626 -11.64 10.64 12.18
N PHE A 627 -10.67 10.29 13.04
CA PHE A 627 -10.91 9.49 14.24
C PHE A 627 -11.85 10.19 15.25
N TYR A 628 -11.91 11.52 15.25
CA TYR A 628 -12.71 12.31 16.19
C TYR A 628 -14.02 12.78 15.56
N GLU A 629 -13.98 13.27 14.32
CA GLU A 629 -15.17 13.73 13.58
C GLU A 629 -16.17 12.59 13.29
N HIS A 630 -15.69 11.35 13.27
CA HIS A 630 -16.46 10.19 12.83
C HIS A 630 -16.37 9.00 13.81
N HIS A 631 -16.29 9.29 15.11
CA HIS A 631 -16.17 8.28 16.18
C HIS A 631 -17.26 7.19 16.12
N GLU A 632 -18.51 7.55 15.79
CA GLU A 632 -19.65 6.63 15.61
C GLU A 632 -19.42 5.55 14.55
N ILE A 633 -18.49 5.78 13.61
CA ILE A 633 -18.14 4.88 12.51
C ILE A 633 -16.63 4.55 12.51
N LEU A 634 -15.97 4.66 13.66
CA LEU A 634 -14.54 4.38 13.86
C LEU A 634 -14.03 3.06 13.22
N PRO A 635 -14.77 1.93 13.20
CA PRO A 635 -14.35 0.72 12.49
C PRO A 635 -14.17 0.91 10.98
N ALA A 636 -14.91 1.83 10.36
CA ALA A 636 -14.75 2.20 8.96
C ALA A 636 -13.53 3.13 8.77
N VAL A 637 -13.37 4.14 9.64
CA VAL A 637 -12.19 5.03 9.65
C VAL A 637 -10.89 4.22 9.74
N GLN A 638 -10.83 3.26 10.67
CA GLN A 638 -9.67 2.40 10.88
C GLN A 638 -9.33 1.54 9.64
N ARG A 639 -10.32 1.12 8.83
CA ARG A 639 -10.04 0.36 7.59
C ARG A 639 -9.45 1.24 6.49
N VAL A 640 -9.88 2.51 6.36
CA VAL A 640 -9.24 3.50 5.46
C VAL A 640 -7.78 3.71 5.87
N VAL A 641 -7.54 3.93 7.17
CA VAL A 641 -6.20 4.20 7.71
C VAL A 641 -5.29 2.97 7.62
N ASN A 642 -5.81 1.76 7.86
CA ASN A 642 -5.06 0.52 7.63
C ASN A 642 -4.66 0.35 6.16
N PHE A 643 -5.52 0.78 5.21
CA PHE A 643 -5.17 0.79 3.80
C PHE A 643 -4.08 1.83 3.47
N ALA A 644 -4.10 3.03 4.09
CA ALA A 644 -2.99 3.99 4.03
C ALA A 644 -1.66 3.41 4.55
N VAL A 645 -1.72 2.65 5.65
CA VAL A 645 -0.55 1.91 6.18
C VAL A 645 -0.09 0.80 5.22
N SER A 646 -0.99 0.15 4.48
CA SER A 646 -0.61 -0.80 3.42
C SER A 646 0.12 -0.11 2.26
N ILE A 647 -0.26 1.12 1.92
CA ILE A 647 0.45 1.94 0.93
C ILE A 647 1.88 2.26 1.41
N MET A 648 2.05 2.60 2.69
CA MET A 648 3.41 2.77 3.27
C MET A 648 4.25 1.50 3.10
N PHE A 649 3.67 0.32 3.35
CA PHE A 649 4.37 -0.97 3.21
C PHE A 649 4.88 -1.23 1.77
N PHE A 650 4.11 -0.89 0.73
CA PHE A 650 4.50 -1.11 -0.67
C PHE A 650 5.37 0.00 -1.28
N TYR A 651 5.32 1.24 -0.74
CA TYR A 651 6.00 2.40 -1.33
C TYR A 651 7.05 3.08 -0.42
N ASP A 652 7.38 2.49 0.73
CA ASP A 652 8.46 2.92 1.63
C ASP A 652 9.80 3.12 0.88
N LYS A 653 10.64 4.01 1.41
CA LYS A 653 11.94 4.41 0.84
C LYS A 653 11.85 4.95 -0.61
N ARG A 654 10.62 5.29 -1.06
CA ARG A 654 10.30 5.82 -2.39
C ARG A 654 10.59 4.79 -3.49
N LYS A 655 10.00 3.61 -3.34
CA LYS A 655 10.15 2.41 -4.19
C LYS A 655 8.79 1.93 -4.69
N ASP A 656 8.76 1.04 -5.68
CA ASP A 656 7.54 0.31 -6.08
C ASP A 656 7.76 -1.19 -5.79
N ALA A 657 7.36 -1.62 -4.58
CA ALA A 657 7.66 -2.96 -4.10
C ALA A 657 6.66 -4.03 -4.58
N TYR A 658 5.57 -3.62 -5.26
CA TYR A 658 4.62 -4.54 -5.89
C TYR A 658 5.12 -4.97 -7.29
N THR A 659 5.55 -4.01 -8.12
CA THR A 659 6.12 -4.35 -9.42
C THR A 659 7.49 -5.03 -9.28
N PHE A 660 8.32 -4.59 -8.32
CA PHE A 660 9.69 -5.08 -8.11
C PHE A 660 9.79 -5.84 -6.78
N SER A 661 9.41 -7.12 -6.79
CA SER A 661 9.24 -8.00 -5.62
C SER A 661 10.50 -8.19 -4.77
N SER A 662 11.70 -8.00 -5.34
CA SER A 662 12.98 -7.96 -4.61
C SER A 662 13.02 -6.91 -3.49
N HIS A 663 12.12 -5.92 -3.50
CA HIS A 663 12.00 -4.92 -2.44
C HIS A 663 11.18 -5.40 -1.23
N LEU A 664 10.38 -6.45 -1.35
CA LEU A 664 9.61 -7.06 -0.25
C LEU A 664 10.26 -8.33 0.31
N GLU A 665 11.23 -8.92 -0.40
CA GLU A 665 11.73 -10.28 -0.17
C GLU A 665 12.05 -10.60 1.30
N GLU A 666 12.87 -9.79 1.98
CA GLU A 666 13.20 -10.05 3.39
C GLU A 666 12.04 -9.79 4.38
N ILE A 667 11.09 -8.92 4.03
CA ILE A 667 9.90 -8.66 4.85
C ILE A 667 8.92 -9.84 4.71
N VAL A 668 8.67 -10.31 3.49
CA VAL A 668 7.83 -11.49 3.20
C VAL A 668 8.43 -12.76 3.83
N LYS A 669 9.74 -12.98 3.73
CA LYS A 669 10.41 -14.05 4.49
C LYS A 669 10.21 -13.91 5.99
N SER A 670 10.31 -12.71 6.55
CA SER A 670 10.17 -12.52 8.00
C SER A 670 8.71 -12.67 8.47
N LEU A 671 7.72 -12.31 7.65
CA LEU A 671 6.31 -12.52 7.93
C LEU A 671 5.88 -13.99 7.85
N PHE A 672 6.36 -14.74 6.85
CA PHE A 672 5.79 -16.06 6.49
C PHE A 672 6.74 -17.26 6.62
N VAL A 673 8.05 -17.06 6.72
CA VAL A 673 9.07 -18.12 6.60
C VAL A 673 9.94 -18.25 7.87
N LYS A 674 10.19 -17.14 8.57
CA LYS A 674 10.98 -17.11 9.81
C LYS A 674 10.03 -17.14 11.02
N PRO A 675 9.89 -18.27 11.76
CA PRO A 675 9.09 -18.30 12.98
C PRO A 675 9.79 -17.54 14.11
N VAL A 676 9.00 -17.06 15.08
CA VAL A 676 9.52 -16.43 16.29
C VAL A 676 9.93 -17.51 17.29
N GLU A 677 11.13 -17.41 17.85
CA GLU A 677 11.68 -18.43 18.76
C GLU A 677 10.93 -18.46 20.12
N ILE A 678 10.44 -19.64 20.50
CA ILE A 678 9.68 -19.90 21.73
C ILE A 678 10.51 -20.72 22.71
N ASN A 679 11.34 -20.02 23.48
CA ASN A 679 12.10 -20.58 24.59
C ASN A 679 11.21 -20.59 25.85
N PHE A 680 10.86 -21.78 26.32
CA PHE A 680 10.07 -22.06 27.52
C PHE A 680 10.92 -22.70 28.63
#